data_AF-A0A3R7WW41-F1
#
_entry.id   AF-A0A3R7WW41-F1
#
_cell.length_a   1.000
_cell.length_b   1.000
_cell.length_c   1.000
_cell.angle_alpha   90.00
_cell.angle_beta   90.00
_cell.angle_gamma   90.00
#
_symmetry.space_group_name_H-M   'P 1'
#
loop_
_entity.id
_entity.type
_entity.pdbx_description
1 polymer ?
#
loop_
_entity_poly.entity_id
_entity_poly.type
_entity_poly.pdbx_seq_one_letter_code
_entity_poly.pdbx_strand_id
1 'polypeptide(L)'
;MAQVHVMPFNESVRRSPSGYGQYIQVFATWGKVALGVFCLALLCIDVAMNNWDIIDYIGDAKHLLTPLLTIESPDEIAAQFAFPHGASTLHVSTIGQFMINTSLAQIQAQDSHSFILSMGSHTIEDSTNDICGRLVQSYPVNDPNATSVQLGSVVDGITFMRDTALSNGFRDTTSDAARGMKETQLRTLGYVPARHGTDLRLTAPLVLPPPGQVTAGSVSMYRFFMKAFCSGCVPGTELGLDTCVIEYLYNDTTNTLEITSSQAIIGGSHELGFIFQRRGGPILALYIRFATLLLLIGVYSASQKTVQWLDYAGQSLPQRLVRLISPPLYRQPCSVFGLSDICFNSDIFVVLYTLMVLLDEEISMVFSGEIHTWHDHTSDDILVDIRLMSIHLRWLWLNCFLLKAAKWTVNFVSLTRFSGDNTIMGWLNYSSVAWIYLGVFVLFQRNDIINRNNADKVELLSTTQSLDATFVRLFDSWYVRAMPTLALALVTNLVVWLLVDRAVNWHWWQAFAHNSMARQLMFNSTSILAVVRGDVSTVQTRGSSGQGTRITIKARALCTFHWFFSSHLTHFGLVEHPSAMRGMASNAAIAPKPSSVAAKRQRAMSKPSKRSSVGVPREASAGWLAVQEEPVKRNSADSIDTSDPEQYMLVQDRDGQVHLINDQKLGLKALSVEVKILRDTTFCLG
;
A
#
# COMPACT_ATOMS: atom_id res chain seq x y z
N MET A 1 -19.86 -17.93 -3.44
CA MET A 1 -19.83 -18.82 -4.63
C MET A 1 -20.55 -18.11 -5.77
N ALA A 2 -19.79 -17.47 -6.66
CA ALA A 2 -20.34 -16.80 -7.85
C ALA A 2 -19.47 -17.24 -9.04
N GLN A 3 -20.10 -17.72 -10.10
CA GLN A 3 -19.43 -18.07 -11.35
C GLN A 3 -18.74 -16.83 -11.92
N VAL A 4 -17.40 -16.85 -11.90
CA VAL A 4 -16.55 -15.84 -12.52
C VAL A 4 -16.45 -16.20 -14.00
N HIS A 5 -17.38 -15.73 -14.82
CA HIS A 5 -17.16 -15.65 -16.26
C HIS A 5 -16.33 -14.40 -16.55
N VAL A 6 -15.01 -14.55 -16.46
CA VAL A 6 -14.08 -13.65 -17.16
C VAL A 6 -13.90 -14.24 -18.54
N MET A 7 -14.62 -13.73 -19.53
CA MET A 7 -14.24 -13.97 -20.93
C MET A 7 -13.09 -13.01 -21.27
N PRO A 8 -11.87 -13.51 -21.56
CA PRO A 8 -10.84 -12.67 -22.14
C PRO A 8 -11.18 -12.34 -23.60
N PHE A 9 -10.70 -11.17 -24.02
CA PHE A 9 -10.91 -10.45 -25.28
C PHE A 9 -10.43 -11.15 -26.58
N ASN A 10 -10.28 -12.48 -26.59
CA ASN A 10 -9.61 -13.19 -27.69
C ASN A 10 -10.54 -14.02 -28.60
N GLU A 11 -11.86 -13.94 -28.43
CA GLU A 11 -12.79 -14.68 -29.28
C GLU A 11 -13.42 -13.80 -30.36
N SER A 12 -12.66 -13.56 -31.43
CA SER A 12 -13.26 -13.41 -32.77
C SER A 12 -12.32 -13.81 -33.93
N VAL A 13 -11.23 -14.54 -33.66
CA VAL A 13 -10.52 -15.27 -34.72
C VAL A 13 -10.90 -16.74 -34.60
N ARG A 14 -11.66 -17.21 -35.60
CA ARG A 14 -12.08 -18.60 -35.78
C ARG A 14 -10.87 -19.52 -36.01
N ARG A 15 -10.06 -19.75 -34.97
CA ARG A 15 -9.10 -20.85 -34.86
C ARG A 15 -9.37 -21.50 -33.51
N SER A 16 -9.81 -22.76 -33.54
CA SER A 16 -9.89 -23.61 -32.34
C SER A 16 -8.57 -23.51 -31.57
N PRO A 17 -8.57 -23.12 -30.28
CA PRO A 17 -7.36 -23.18 -29.51
C PRO A 17 -6.92 -24.65 -29.46
N SER A 18 -5.69 -24.94 -29.90
CA SER A 18 -5.05 -26.23 -29.63
C SER A 18 -5.17 -26.53 -28.13
N GLY A 19 -5.34 -27.79 -27.72
CA GLY A 19 -5.59 -28.17 -26.31
C GLY A 19 -4.71 -27.43 -25.28
N TYR A 20 -3.42 -27.21 -25.59
CA TYR A 20 -2.48 -26.41 -24.78
C TYR A 20 -2.93 -24.97 -24.46
N GLY A 21 -3.58 -24.28 -25.40
CA GLY A 21 -4.07 -22.90 -25.21
C GLY A 21 -5.22 -22.80 -24.23
N GLN A 22 -6.09 -23.83 -24.16
CA GLN A 22 -7.14 -23.90 -23.16
C GLN A 22 -6.57 -24.12 -21.76
N TYR A 23 -5.56 -24.99 -21.60
CA TYR A 23 -4.90 -25.18 -20.31
C TYR A 23 -4.26 -23.88 -19.80
N ILE A 24 -3.53 -23.15 -20.64
CA ILE A 24 -2.89 -21.88 -20.25
C ILE A 24 -3.92 -20.86 -19.76
N GLN A 25 -5.08 -20.76 -20.43
CA GLN A 25 -6.14 -19.84 -20.01
C GLN A 25 -6.78 -20.25 -18.67
N VAL A 26 -6.99 -21.54 -18.47
CA VAL A 26 -7.49 -22.08 -17.19
C VAL A 26 -6.50 -21.79 -16.08
N PHE A 27 -5.21 -22.10 -16.27
CA PHE A 27 -4.15 -21.80 -15.30
C PHE A 27 -4.06 -20.30 -14.99
N ALA A 28 -4.11 -19.43 -16.00
CA ALA A 28 -4.09 -17.98 -15.79
C ALA A 28 -5.32 -17.49 -15.01
N THR A 29 -6.49 -18.10 -15.22
CA THR A 29 -7.72 -17.74 -14.50
C THR A 29 -7.64 -18.16 -13.03
N TRP A 30 -7.21 -19.38 -12.75
CA TRP A 30 -7.00 -19.87 -11.39
C TRP A 30 -5.89 -19.08 -10.67
N GLY A 31 -4.80 -18.75 -11.36
CA GLY A 31 -3.72 -17.93 -10.80
C GLY A 31 -4.20 -16.54 -10.36
N LYS A 32 -5.06 -15.89 -11.16
CA LYS A 32 -5.67 -14.60 -10.77
C LYS A 32 -6.54 -14.70 -9.52
N VAL A 33 -7.32 -15.78 -9.41
CA VAL A 33 -8.17 -16.02 -8.23
C VAL A 33 -7.31 -16.30 -7.00
N ALA A 34 -6.30 -17.16 -7.12
CA ALA A 34 -5.39 -17.49 -6.03
C ALA A 34 -4.68 -16.23 -5.50
N LEU A 35 -4.18 -15.39 -6.40
CA LEU A 35 -3.52 -14.14 -6.05
C LEU A 35 -4.46 -13.15 -5.34
N GLY A 36 -5.71 -13.04 -5.79
CA GLY A 36 -6.72 -12.21 -5.14
C GLY A 36 -7.09 -12.72 -3.74
N VAL A 37 -7.25 -14.04 -3.58
CA VAL A 37 -7.51 -14.68 -2.27
C VAL A 37 -6.32 -14.47 -1.33
N PHE A 38 -5.10 -14.61 -1.84
CA PHE A 38 -3.88 -14.39 -1.08
C PHE A 38 -3.78 -12.95 -0.54
N CYS A 39 -3.95 -11.94 -1.40
CA CYS A 39 -3.94 -10.54 -0.96
C CYS A 39 -5.09 -10.23 0.02
N LEU A 40 -6.26 -10.85 -0.15
CA LEU A 40 -7.37 -10.70 0.80
C LEU A 40 -7.03 -11.32 2.16
N ALA A 41 -6.43 -12.52 2.18
CA ALA A 41 -6.02 -13.18 3.41
C ALA A 41 -4.99 -12.33 4.16
N LEU A 42 -3.98 -11.79 3.46
CA LEU A 42 -3.00 -10.87 4.04
C LEU A 42 -3.66 -9.61 4.62
N LEU A 43 -4.67 -9.04 3.94
CA LEU A 43 -5.39 -7.88 4.46
C LEU A 43 -6.20 -8.22 5.73
N CYS A 44 -6.80 -9.40 5.81
CA CYS A 44 -7.48 -9.86 7.02
C CYS A 44 -6.48 -10.06 8.19
N ILE A 45 -5.31 -10.63 7.90
CA ILE A 45 -4.23 -10.83 8.87
C ILE A 45 -3.70 -9.47 9.33
N ASP A 46 -3.53 -8.50 8.44
CA ASP A 46 -3.09 -7.15 8.82
C ASP A 46 -4.02 -6.49 9.83
N VAL A 47 -5.34 -6.65 9.65
CA VAL A 47 -6.35 -6.10 10.57
C VAL A 47 -6.36 -6.83 11.91
N ALA A 48 -6.12 -8.15 11.92
CA ALA A 48 -6.21 -8.98 13.13
C ALA A 48 -4.91 -9.02 13.94
N MET A 49 -3.76 -9.16 13.27
CA MET A 49 -2.45 -9.42 13.89
C MET A 49 -1.51 -8.21 13.94
N ASN A 50 -1.75 -7.19 13.10
CA ASN A 50 -0.96 -5.95 13.07
C ASN A 50 -1.79 -4.73 13.49
N ASN A 51 -2.65 -4.95 14.48
CA ASN A 51 -3.36 -3.90 15.18
C ASN A 51 -2.69 -3.67 16.53
N TRP A 52 -2.08 -2.49 16.68
CA TRP A 52 -1.28 -2.15 17.86
C TRP A 52 -2.09 -2.18 19.15
N ASP A 53 -3.36 -1.74 19.12
CA ASP A 53 -4.24 -1.77 20.30
C ASP A 53 -4.60 -3.21 20.70
N ILE A 54 -4.77 -4.13 19.73
CA ILE A 54 -5.05 -5.55 20.01
C ILE A 54 -3.82 -6.22 20.62
N ILE A 55 -2.64 -6.00 20.04
CA ILE A 55 -1.39 -6.61 20.53
C ILE A 55 -1.09 -6.12 21.96
N ASP A 56 -1.22 -4.82 22.21
CA ASP A 56 -1.02 -4.23 23.54
C ASP A 56 -2.03 -4.74 24.58
N TYR A 57 -3.29 -4.93 24.15
CA TYR A 57 -4.34 -5.50 25.00
C TYR A 57 -4.07 -6.95 25.40
N ILE A 58 -3.63 -7.79 24.46
CA ILE A 58 -3.23 -9.18 24.75
C ILE A 58 -2.12 -9.18 25.82
N GLY A 59 -1.18 -8.25 25.72
CA GLY A 59 -0.25 -7.95 26.81
C GLY A 59 0.85 -8.99 27.00
N ASP A 60 1.07 -9.89 26.04
CA ASP A 60 2.09 -10.94 26.14
C ASP A 60 3.47 -10.38 26.45
N ALA A 61 3.85 -9.21 25.91
CA ALA A 61 5.17 -8.60 26.17
C ALA A 61 5.33 -8.00 27.58
N LYS A 62 4.28 -7.90 28.40
CA LYS A 62 4.36 -7.26 29.73
C LYS A 62 5.22 -8.03 30.71
N HIS A 63 5.37 -9.34 30.56
CA HIS A 63 6.25 -10.14 31.40
C HIS A 63 7.75 -9.80 31.22
N LEU A 64 8.13 -9.21 30.07
CA LEU A 64 9.50 -8.76 29.82
C LEU A 64 9.91 -7.57 30.70
N LEU A 65 8.93 -6.91 31.34
CA LEU A 65 9.15 -5.73 32.18
C LEU A 65 9.46 -6.06 33.64
N THR A 66 9.32 -7.32 34.06
CA THR A 66 9.44 -7.78 35.45
C THR A 66 10.62 -7.19 36.24
N PRO A 67 11.87 -7.13 35.74
CA PRO A 67 12.99 -6.62 36.56
C PRO A 67 12.93 -5.11 36.84
N LEU A 68 12.12 -4.34 36.10
CA LEU A 68 12.06 -2.88 36.21
C LEU A 68 10.75 -2.39 36.85
N LEU A 69 9.79 -3.27 37.16
CA LEU A 69 8.46 -2.87 37.66
C LEU A 69 8.52 -2.10 38.98
N THR A 70 9.49 -2.39 39.85
CA THR A 70 9.62 -1.74 41.17
C THR A 70 10.65 -0.61 41.19
N ILE A 71 11.21 -0.24 40.04
CA ILE A 71 12.32 0.70 39.94
C ILE A 71 11.86 2.00 39.28
N GLU A 72 12.03 3.11 39.97
CA GLU A 72 11.57 4.43 39.52
C GLU A 72 12.71 5.26 38.91
N SER A 73 13.97 4.98 39.30
CA SER A 73 15.12 5.78 38.89
C SER A 73 16.33 4.95 38.43
N PRO A 74 17.21 5.49 37.55
CA PRO A 74 18.46 4.82 37.17
C PRO A 74 19.42 4.55 38.34
N ASP A 75 19.34 5.36 39.39
CA ASP A 75 20.15 5.24 40.61
C ASP A 75 19.72 4.03 41.44
N GLU A 76 18.41 3.75 41.50
CA GLU A 76 17.87 2.54 42.12
C GLU A 76 18.28 1.27 41.37
N ILE A 77 18.37 1.32 40.02
CA ILE A 77 18.93 0.20 39.25
C ILE A 77 20.37 -0.07 39.72
N ALA A 78 21.21 0.97 39.82
CA ALA A 78 22.60 0.84 40.28
C ALA A 78 22.73 0.34 41.72
N ALA A 79 21.73 0.58 42.57
CA ALA A 79 21.69 0.10 43.94
C ALA A 79 21.23 -1.36 44.05
N GLN A 80 20.29 -1.79 43.20
CA GLN A 80 19.69 -3.13 43.24
C GLN A 80 20.52 -4.19 42.51
N PHE A 81 21.18 -3.81 41.41
CA PHE A 81 21.99 -4.71 40.58
C PHE A 81 23.48 -4.45 40.76
N ALA A 82 24.28 -5.51 40.77
CA ALA A 82 25.73 -5.42 40.71
C ALA A 82 26.16 -5.10 39.27
N PHE A 83 26.93 -4.03 39.09
CA PHE A 83 27.47 -3.61 37.80
C PHE A 83 29.00 -3.69 37.77
N PRO A 84 29.60 -4.11 36.65
CA PRO A 84 31.03 -4.06 36.44
C PRO A 84 31.53 -2.62 36.38
N HIS A 85 32.83 -2.45 36.64
CA HIS A 85 33.43 -1.11 36.66
C HIS A 85 33.30 -0.44 35.28
N GLY A 86 32.70 0.76 35.25
CA GLY A 86 32.48 1.52 34.02
C GLY A 86 31.31 1.04 33.14
N ALA A 87 30.51 0.06 33.58
CA ALA A 87 29.35 -0.47 32.86
C ALA A 87 28.05 -0.35 33.66
N SER A 88 27.96 0.65 34.56
CA SER A 88 26.76 0.95 35.35
C SER A 88 25.91 2.05 34.70
N THR A 89 24.64 2.17 35.12
CA THR A 89 23.72 3.23 34.67
C THR A 89 24.26 4.65 34.89
N LEU A 90 25.18 4.83 35.85
CA LEU A 90 25.82 6.10 36.18
C LEU A 90 26.98 6.49 35.23
N HIS A 91 27.57 5.52 34.52
CA HIS A 91 28.76 5.72 33.66
C HIS A 91 28.41 5.79 32.16
N VAL A 92 27.12 5.89 31.84
CA VAL A 92 26.58 6.02 30.50
C VAL A 92 26.63 7.50 30.06
N SER A 93 26.69 7.78 28.75
CA SER A 93 26.59 9.17 28.24
C SER A 93 25.29 9.86 28.65
N THR A 94 25.25 11.19 28.52
CA THR A 94 24.07 12.01 28.82
C THR A 94 22.84 11.55 28.04
N ILE A 95 23.03 11.15 26.77
CA ILE A 95 21.94 10.65 25.92
C ILE A 95 21.53 9.25 26.38
N GLY A 96 22.47 8.40 26.80
CA GLY A 96 22.14 7.10 27.36
C GLY A 96 21.36 7.18 28.67
N GLN A 97 21.73 8.08 29.58
CA GLN A 97 20.96 8.36 30.80
C GLN A 97 19.56 8.89 30.48
N PHE A 98 19.44 9.80 29.50
CA PHE A 98 18.14 10.29 29.02
C PHE A 98 17.26 9.16 28.49
N MET A 99 17.83 8.23 27.70
CA MET A 99 17.09 7.09 27.16
C MET A 99 16.61 6.16 28.28
N ILE A 100 17.48 5.81 29.25
CA ILE A 100 17.10 4.96 30.40
C ILE A 100 15.97 5.60 31.21
N ASN A 101 16.10 6.88 31.55
CA ASN A 101 15.09 7.60 32.32
C ASN A 101 13.74 7.68 31.57
N THR A 102 13.78 7.95 30.27
CA THR A 102 12.57 8.01 29.43
C THR A 102 11.89 6.65 29.33
N SER A 103 12.66 5.57 29.14
CA SER A 103 12.13 4.21 29.07
C SER A 103 11.55 3.75 30.42
N LEU A 104 12.19 4.07 31.54
CA LEU A 104 11.63 3.81 32.88
C LEU A 104 10.30 4.54 33.08
N ALA A 105 10.23 5.82 32.72
CA ALA A 105 8.98 6.58 32.79
C ALA A 105 7.88 5.95 31.92
N GLN A 106 8.21 5.41 30.75
CA GLN A 106 7.25 4.70 29.89
C GLN A 106 6.77 3.37 30.48
N ILE A 107 7.62 2.66 31.22
CA ILE A 107 7.28 1.42 31.91
C ILE A 107 6.37 1.70 33.12
N GLN A 108 6.68 2.75 33.89
CA GLN A 108 5.95 3.11 35.11
C GLN A 108 4.60 3.79 34.84
N ALA A 109 4.48 4.56 33.75
CA ALA A 109 3.25 5.30 33.45
C ALA A 109 2.05 4.43 33.07
N GLN A 110 2.24 3.12 32.86
CA GLN A 110 1.34 1.97 32.58
C GLN A 110 0.01 2.12 31.80
N ASP A 111 -0.58 3.30 31.59
CA ASP A 111 -2.04 3.35 31.34
C ASP A 111 -2.54 4.32 30.24
N SER A 112 -1.69 4.98 29.44
CA SER A 112 -2.25 5.68 28.25
C SER A 112 -1.32 6.08 27.11
N HIS A 113 -0.01 6.23 27.36
CA HIS A 113 0.88 6.91 26.41
C HIS A 113 1.91 6.02 25.71
N SER A 114 1.98 4.73 26.04
CA SER A 114 2.87 3.76 25.43
C SER A 114 2.11 2.51 24.98
N PHE A 115 2.62 1.87 23.93
CA PHE A 115 2.24 0.52 23.51
C PHE A 115 3.36 -0.44 23.90
N ILE A 116 3.02 -1.56 24.49
CA ILE A 116 3.94 -2.66 24.82
C ILE A 116 3.57 -3.83 23.91
N LEU A 117 4.28 -3.94 22.80
CA LEU A 117 3.92 -4.85 21.72
C LEU A 117 4.73 -6.15 21.80
N SER A 118 4.04 -7.29 21.73
CA SER A 118 4.69 -8.59 21.55
C SER A 118 5.07 -8.82 20.08
N MET A 119 6.33 -9.21 19.87
CA MET A 119 6.90 -9.52 18.57
C MET A 119 7.03 -11.03 18.32
N GLY A 120 6.85 -11.85 19.35
CA GLY A 120 6.87 -13.31 19.27
C GLY A 120 8.11 -13.89 19.93
N SER A 121 8.39 -15.15 19.58
CA SER A 121 9.54 -15.89 20.09
C SER A 121 10.36 -16.40 18.90
N HIS A 122 11.67 -16.20 18.94
CA HIS A 122 12.59 -16.55 17.86
C HIS A 122 13.58 -17.61 18.33
N THR A 123 13.84 -18.65 17.54
CA THR A 123 14.82 -19.68 17.90
C THR A 123 16.25 -19.17 17.74
N ILE A 124 17.11 -19.46 18.72
CA ILE A 124 18.52 -19.09 18.69
C ILE A 124 19.30 -20.22 18.00
N GLU A 125 19.69 -20.03 16.74
CA GLU A 125 20.36 -21.07 15.95
C GLU A 125 21.88 -20.93 15.87
N ASP A 126 22.38 -19.69 15.84
CA ASP A 126 23.80 -19.39 15.73
C ASP A 126 24.20 -18.27 16.72
N SER A 127 25.50 -18.19 16.96
CA SER A 127 26.22 -17.16 17.71
C SER A 127 25.92 -15.72 17.28
N THR A 128 25.35 -15.49 16.09
CA THR A 128 24.88 -14.16 15.65
C THR A 128 23.71 -13.64 16.49
N ASN A 129 22.88 -14.55 17.00
CA ASN A 129 21.73 -14.23 17.85
C ASN A 129 22.05 -14.38 19.34
N ASP A 130 23.30 -14.70 19.70
CA ASP A 130 23.74 -14.83 21.08
C ASP A 130 23.96 -13.44 21.72
N ILE A 131 23.00 -13.02 22.55
CA ILE A 131 23.11 -11.82 23.38
C ILE A 131 23.62 -12.13 24.81
N CYS A 132 23.95 -13.36 25.16
CA CYS A 132 24.42 -13.68 26.51
C CYS A 132 25.89 -13.32 26.75
N GLY A 133 26.71 -13.25 25.68
CA GLY A 133 28.16 -13.00 25.79
C GLY A 133 28.56 -11.69 26.49
N ARG A 134 27.64 -10.75 26.68
CA ARG A 134 27.90 -9.48 27.40
C ARG A 134 28.06 -9.64 28.91
N LEU A 135 27.59 -10.75 29.48
CA LEU A 135 27.72 -11.01 30.92
C LEU A 135 29.15 -11.38 31.33
N VAL A 136 30.07 -11.63 30.39
CA VAL A 136 31.47 -11.98 30.69
C VAL A 136 32.23 -10.75 31.20
N GLN A 137 32.07 -10.45 32.49
CA GLN A 137 32.69 -9.34 33.20
C GLN A 137 32.91 -9.70 34.69
N SER A 138 33.59 -8.81 35.43
CA SER A 138 33.79 -8.94 36.88
C SER A 138 32.84 -8.01 37.63
N TYR A 139 32.05 -8.57 38.55
CA TYR A 139 30.99 -7.89 39.27
C TYR A 139 31.33 -7.75 40.76
N PRO A 140 31.27 -6.54 41.34
CA PRO A 140 31.47 -6.36 42.77
C PRO A 140 30.25 -6.87 43.55
N VAL A 141 30.50 -7.57 44.66
CA VAL A 141 29.47 -8.02 45.59
C VAL A 141 29.53 -7.12 46.83
N ASN A 142 28.51 -6.26 46.97
CA ASN A 142 28.49 -5.24 48.03
C ASN A 142 28.27 -5.81 49.44
N ASP A 143 27.49 -6.89 49.55
CA ASP A 143 27.23 -7.58 50.82
C ASP A 143 27.96 -8.94 50.84
N PRO A 144 28.98 -9.13 51.69
CA PRO A 144 29.73 -10.38 51.78
C PRO A 144 28.87 -11.55 52.30
N ASN A 145 27.72 -11.28 52.92
CA ASN A 145 26.78 -12.31 53.39
C ASN A 145 25.66 -12.61 52.37
N ALA A 146 25.69 -11.99 51.18
CA ALA A 146 24.69 -12.25 50.16
C ALA A 146 24.69 -13.73 49.77
N THR A 147 23.49 -14.31 49.62
CA THR A 147 23.31 -15.68 49.10
C THR A 147 23.02 -15.68 47.60
N SER A 148 22.53 -14.55 47.08
CA SER A 148 22.27 -14.34 45.66
C SER A 148 22.57 -12.91 45.26
N VAL A 149 22.97 -12.71 44.02
CA VAL A 149 23.25 -11.39 43.43
C VAL A 149 22.50 -11.25 42.11
N GLN A 150 21.92 -10.09 41.86
CA GLN A 150 21.39 -9.73 40.55
C GLN A 150 22.44 -8.94 39.79
N LEU A 151 22.70 -9.32 38.55
CA LEU A 151 23.75 -8.71 37.72
C LEU A 151 23.15 -7.78 36.69
N GLY A 152 23.84 -6.67 36.43
CA GLY A 152 23.50 -5.72 35.39
C GLY A 152 24.71 -5.34 34.53
N SER A 153 24.49 -5.05 33.26
CA SER A 153 25.52 -4.46 32.37
C SER A 153 24.85 -3.42 31.48
N VAL A 154 25.45 -2.23 31.40
CA VAL A 154 24.98 -1.16 30.51
C VAL A 154 26.09 -0.72 29.60
N VAL A 155 25.79 -0.66 28.30
CA VAL A 155 26.62 0.06 27.33
C VAL A 155 25.76 0.82 26.36
N ASP A 156 26.13 2.09 26.18
CA ASP A 156 25.63 2.95 25.13
C ASP A 156 26.63 3.09 23.98
N GLY A 157 26.09 3.36 22.80
CA GLY A 157 26.84 3.46 21.58
C GLY A 157 26.06 4.17 20.49
N ILE A 158 26.80 4.56 19.45
CA ILE A 158 26.26 5.17 18.25
C ILE A 158 26.63 4.30 17.07
N THR A 159 25.62 3.89 16.33
CA THR A 159 25.83 3.19 15.06
C THR A 159 26.15 4.23 13.99
N PHE A 160 27.38 4.17 13.49
CA PHE A 160 27.86 4.90 12.33
C PHE A 160 27.61 4.10 11.07
N MET A 161 27.26 4.78 9.99
CA MET A 161 27.00 4.16 8.70
C MET A 161 27.54 5.00 7.57
N ARG A 162 27.93 4.34 6.49
CA ARG A 162 28.42 4.99 5.29
C ARG A 162 27.63 4.50 4.09
N ASP A 163 27.52 5.37 3.08
CA ASP A 163 26.91 5.07 1.79
C ASP A 163 25.43 4.62 1.84
N THR A 164 24.85 4.37 0.68
CA THR A 164 23.47 3.88 0.54
C THR A 164 23.47 2.70 -0.42
N ALA A 165 22.38 1.93 -0.47
CA ALA A 165 22.27 0.82 -1.43
C ALA A 165 22.51 1.28 -2.89
N LEU A 166 22.21 2.54 -3.20
CA LEU A 166 22.43 3.14 -4.52
C LEU A 166 23.91 3.36 -4.84
N SER A 167 24.74 3.68 -3.84
CA SER A 167 26.19 3.87 -4.03
C SER A 167 26.99 2.58 -3.80
N ASN A 168 26.46 1.62 -3.04
CA ASN A 168 27.15 0.37 -2.69
C ASN A 168 27.44 -0.55 -3.89
N GLY A 169 26.65 -0.48 -4.97
CA GLY A 169 26.86 -1.30 -6.18
C GLY A 169 28.17 -1.04 -6.92
N PHE A 170 28.87 0.07 -6.63
CA PHE A 170 30.12 0.46 -7.27
C PHE A 170 31.30 0.56 -6.28
N ARG A 171 31.16 -0.03 -5.09
CA ARG A 171 32.07 0.24 -3.97
C ARG A 171 33.22 -0.75 -3.88
N ASP A 172 34.40 -0.22 -3.54
CA ASP A 172 35.59 -0.97 -3.14
C ASP A 172 35.57 -1.21 -1.62
N THR A 173 35.56 -2.49 -1.21
CA THR A 173 35.47 -2.93 0.21
C THR A 173 36.80 -2.83 0.97
N THR A 174 37.88 -2.42 0.32
CA THR A 174 39.22 -2.33 0.96
C THR A 174 39.34 -1.21 2.00
N SER A 175 38.35 -0.31 2.10
CA SER A 175 38.35 0.88 2.96
C SER A 175 37.36 0.83 4.14
N ASP A 176 36.87 -0.35 4.51
CA ASP A 176 35.87 -0.49 5.57
C ASP A 176 36.46 -0.18 6.95
N ALA A 177 35.64 0.47 7.79
CA ALA A 177 36.06 0.85 9.13
C ALA A 177 36.23 -0.38 10.03
N ALA A 178 37.34 -0.41 10.78
CA ALA A 178 37.59 -1.45 11.77
C ALA A 178 36.86 -1.14 13.09
N ARG A 179 36.55 -2.19 13.86
CA ARG A 179 35.99 -2.04 15.21
C ARG A 179 36.98 -1.29 16.11
N GLY A 180 36.48 -0.35 16.92
CA GLY A 180 37.27 0.44 17.86
C GLY A 180 37.90 1.72 17.27
N MET A 181 37.63 2.06 16.00
CA MET A 181 38.01 3.36 15.44
C MET A 181 37.28 4.51 16.17
N LYS A 182 37.98 5.63 16.35
CA LYS A 182 37.41 6.85 16.96
C LYS A 182 36.51 7.59 15.98
N GLU A 183 35.63 8.44 16.49
CA GLU A 183 34.71 9.21 15.64
C GLU A 183 35.43 10.01 14.55
N THR A 184 36.53 10.69 14.88
CA THR A 184 37.26 11.51 13.91
C THR A 184 37.74 10.67 12.72
N GLN A 185 38.17 9.43 12.98
CA GLN A 185 38.57 8.48 11.95
C GLN A 185 37.37 7.99 11.12
N LEU A 186 36.25 7.67 11.78
CA LEU A 186 35.02 7.26 11.10
C LEU A 186 34.51 8.36 10.16
N ARG A 187 34.53 9.62 10.59
CA ARG A 187 34.14 10.76 9.75
C ARG A 187 35.10 10.97 8.58
N THR A 188 36.41 10.77 8.77
CA THR A 188 37.36 10.84 7.64
C THR A 188 37.12 9.75 6.59
N LEU A 189 36.59 8.60 7.00
CA LEU A 189 36.19 7.52 6.10
C LEU A 189 34.80 7.71 5.46
N GLY A 190 34.08 8.78 5.82
CA GLY A 190 32.76 9.11 5.29
C GLY A 190 31.58 8.52 6.07
N TYR A 191 31.81 7.96 7.27
CA TYR A 191 30.72 7.46 8.10
C TYR A 191 30.01 8.61 8.84
N VAL A 192 28.69 8.47 8.95
CA VAL A 192 27.79 9.43 9.60
C VAL A 192 27.03 8.73 10.73
N PRO A 193 26.84 9.37 11.90
CA PRO A 193 26.07 8.80 13.00
C PRO A 193 24.58 8.68 12.63
N ALA A 194 24.01 7.49 12.79
CA ALA A 194 22.67 7.16 12.28
C ALA A 194 21.68 6.62 13.33
N ARG A 195 22.17 6.14 14.48
CA ARG A 195 21.31 5.63 15.57
C ARG A 195 22.04 5.69 16.90
N HIS A 196 21.38 6.20 17.93
CA HIS A 196 21.79 5.99 19.32
C HIS A 196 21.22 4.67 19.82
N GLY A 197 22.03 3.89 20.51
CA GLY A 197 21.64 2.65 21.17
C GLY A 197 22.14 2.63 22.60
N THR A 198 21.27 2.31 23.56
CA THR A 198 21.66 1.97 24.94
C THR A 198 21.17 0.58 25.25
N ASP A 199 22.10 -0.34 25.50
CA ASP A 199 21.85 -1.74 25.80
C ASP A 199 21.99 -1.95 27.32
N LEU A 200 20.85 -2.05 28.01
CA LEU A 200 20.75 -2.39 29.42
C LEU A 200 20.38 -3.86 29.54
N ARG A 201 21.22 -4.65 30.20
CA ARG A 201 20.98 -6.08 30.46
C ARG A 201 20.90 -6.31 31.95
N LEU A 202 19.86 -7.02 32.37
CA LEU A 202 19.57 -7.33 33.77
C LEU A 202 19.30 -8.81 33.91
N THR A 203 19.74 -9.43 34.99
CA THR A 203 19.57 -10.87 35.22
C THR A 203 18.61 -11.15 36.37
N ALA A 204 17.98 -12.33 36.33
CA ALA A 204 17.35 -12.92 37.51
C ALA A 204 18.42 -13.18 38.61
N PRO A 205 18.01 -13.30 39.89
CA PRO A 205 18.95 -13.57 40.98
C PRO A 205 19.79 -14.81 40.73
N LEU A 206 21.11 -14.64 40.75
CA LEU A 206 22.09 -15.71 40.62
C LEU A 206 22.59 -16.13 42.00
N VAL A 207 22.57 -17.44 42.29
CA VAL A 207 23.06 -17.97 43.57
C VAL A 207 24.58 -17.92 43.62
N LEU A 208 25.12 -17.34 44.69
CA LEU A 208 26.56 -17.25 44.90
C LEU A 208 27.13 -18.64 45.25
N PRO A 209 28.19 -19.09 44.55
CA PRO A 209 28.82 -20.37 44.83
C PRO A 209 29.75 -20.25 46.04
N PRO A 210 30.17 -21.37 46.64
CA PRO A 210 31.24 -21.35 47.64
C PRO A 210 32.50 -20.66 47.09
N PRO A 211 33.22 -19.88 47.92
CA PRO A 211 34.42 -19.17 47.50
C PRO A 211 35.44 -20.07 46.81
N GLY A 212 35.98 -19.62 45.68
CA GLY A 212 37.02 -20.35 44.93
C GLY A 212 36.52 -21.53 44.10
N GLN A 213 35.21 -21.83 44.10
CA GLN A 213 34.63 -22.91 43.32
C GLN A 213 34.01 -22.39 42.01
N VAL A 214 34.49 -22.89 40.87
CA VAL A 214 33.87 -22.64 39.56
C VAL A 214 32.57 -23.43 39.48
N THR A 215 31.48 -22.73 39.17
CA THR A 215 30.14 -23.32 39.04
C THR A 215 29.54 -22.93 37.69
N ALA A 216 28.82 -23.87 37.07
CA ALA A 216 28.05 -23.63 35.86
C ALA A 216 26.56 -23.61 36.19
N GLY A 217 25.81 -22.70 35.58
CA GLY A 217 24.37 -22.57 35.79
C GLY A 217 23.67 -21.85 34.66
N SER A 218 22.34 -21.93 34.64
CA SER A 218 21.50 -21.17 33.72
C SER A 218 20.90 -19.97 34.43
N VAL A 219 20.95 -18.79 33.82
CA VAL A 219 20.35 -17.56 34.33
C VAL A 219 19.50 -16.90 33.25
N SER A 220 18.30 -16.42 33.63
CA SER A 220 17.47 -15.62 32.73
C SER A 220 18.00 -14.19 32.65
N MET A 221 18.16 -13.68 31.43
CA MET A 221 18.67 -12.35 31.14
C MET A 221 17.64 -11.55 30.36
N TYR A 222 17.22 -10.43 30.94
CA TYR A 222 16.39 -9.42 30.31
C TYR A 222 17.26 -8.40 29.60
N ARG A 223 16.86 -8.04 28.39
CA ARG A 223 17.50 -7.00 27.58
C ARG A 223 16.52 -5.86 27.33
N PHE A 224 16.96 -4.65 27.63
CA PHE A 224 16.28 -3.40 27.31
C PHE A 224 17.19 -2.62 26.37
N PHE A 225 16.99 -2.78 25.07
CA PHE A 225 17.79 -2.09 24.06
C PHE A 225 17.04 -0.87 23.52
N MET A 226 17.41 0.28 24.06
CA MET A 226 16.79 1.57 23.79
C MET A 226 17.39 2.17 22.53
N LYS A 227 16.54 2.49 21.55
CA LYS A 227 16.93 2.97 20.22
C LYS A 227 16.34 4.35 19.97
N ALA A 228 17.20 5.31 19.65
CA ALA A 228 16.77 6.64 19.20
C ALA A 228 17.38 6.99 17.83
N PHE A 229 16.53 7.51 16.94
CA PHE A 229 16.89 7.88 15.57
C PHE A 229 17.27 9.35 15.41
N CYS A 230 17.22 10.12 16.50
CA CYS A 230 17.77 11.47 16.57
C CYS A 230 18.25 11.75 18.01
N SER A 231 19.19 12.68 18.19
CA SER A 231 19.58 13.13 19.53
C SER A 231 18.41 13.86 20.21
N GLY A 232 17.97 13.36 21.37
CA GLY A 232 16.86 13.93 22.15
C GLY A 232 15.47 13.48 21.71
N CYS A 233 15.35 12.62 20.69
CA CYS A 233 14.09 11.97 20.36
C CYS A 233 13.69 10.96 21.44
N VAL A 234 12.38 10.78 21.63
CA VAL A 234 11.85 9.70 22.47
C VAL A 234 12.32 8.35 21.90
N PRO A 235 13.01 7.50 22.69
CA PRO A 235 13.48 6.22 22.22
C PRO A 235 12.33 5.21 22.09
N GLY A 236 12.49 4.26 21.18
CA GLY A 236 11.77 2.99 21.22
C GLY A 236 12.62 1.96 21.97
N THR A 237 12.00 1.12 22.80
CA THR A 237 12.75 0.15 23.62
C THR A 237 12.45 -1.25 23.17
N GLU A 238 13.45 -1.94 22.61
CA GLU A 238 13.40 -3.37 22.36
C GLU A 238 13.51 -4.12 23.70
N LEU A 239 12.61 -5.07 23.90
CA LEU A 239 12.54 -5.93 25.07
C LEU A 239 12.93 -7.33 24.63
N GLY A 240 13.86 -7.95 25.35
CA GLY A 240 14.32 -9.31 25.09
C GLY A 240 14.39 -10.12 26.37
N LEU A 241 14.13 -11.42 26.28
CA LEU A 241 14.41 -12.38 27.36
C LEU A 241 15.05 -13.64 26.80
N ASP A 242 16.24 -13.94 27.33
CA ASP A 242 17.03 -15.14 26.99
C ASP A 242 17.37 -15.93 28.24
N THR A 243 17.68 -17.21 28.04
CA THR A 243 18.32 -18.05 29.07
C THR A 243 19.78 -18.28 28.68
N CYS A 244 20.67 -17.77 29.53
CA CYS A 244 22.12 -17.84 29.34
C CYS A 244 22.72 -18.96 30.18
N VAL A 245 23.59 -19.78 29.57
CA VAL A 245 24.46 -20.71 30.29
C VAL A 245 25.73 -19.96 30.65
N ILE A 246 25.99 -19.88 31.95
CA ILE A 246 27.12 -19.12 32.49
C ILE A 246 28.04 -20.02 33.33
N GLU A 247 29.33 -19.73 33.26
CA GLU A 247 30.36 -20.29 34.14
C GLU A 247 30.96 -19.16 34.97
N TYR A 248 30.87 -19.28 36.30
CA TYR A 248 31.20 -18.21 37.21
C TYR A 248 31.93 -18.68 38.46
N LEU A 249 32.71 -17.77 39.04
CA LEU A 249 33.56 -17.99 40.20
C LEU A 249 33.39 -16.82 41.17
N TYR A 250 33.20 -17.11 42.46
CA TYR A 250 33.21 -16.08 43.49
C TYR A 250 34.56 -16.04 44.21
N ASN A 251 35.17 -14.86 44.26
CA ASN A 251 36.41 -14.61 44.98
C ASN A 251 36.14 -13.75 46.22
N ASP A 252 36.29 -14.36 47.39
CA ASP A 252 36.10 -13.75 48.71
C ASP A 252 37.20 -12.71 49.04
N THR A 253 38.41 -12.87 48.49
CA THR A 253 39.50 -11.91 48.75
C THR A 253 39.26 -10.53 48.13
N THR A 254 38.59 -10.50 46.98
CA THR A 254 38.28 -9.27 46.24
C THR A 254 36.81 -8.88 46.34
N ASN A 255 35.97 -9.72 46.96
CA ASN A 255 34.51 -9.61 46.94
C ASN A 255 33.96 -9.43 45.52
N THR A 256 34.49 -10.18 44.56
CA THR A 256 34.06 -10.11 43.16
C THR A 256 33.57 -11.45 42.65
N LEU A 257 32.45 -11.41 41.94
CA LEU A 257 31.95 -12.49 41.12
C LEU A 257 32.48 -12.34 39.69
N GLU A 258 33.24 -13.32 39.22
CA GLU A 258 33.82 -13.33 37.87
C GLU A 258 33.03 -14.29 36.99
N ILE A 259 32.48 -13.79 35.88
CA ILE A 259 31.87 -14.62 34.85
C ILE A 259 32.91 -14.89 33.78
N THR A 260 33.28 -16.16 33.63
CA THR A 260 34.35 -16.61 32.72
C THR A 260 33.81 -16.97 31.33
N SER A 261 32.59 -17.48 31.26
CA SER A 261 31.89 -17.81 30.01
C SER A 261 30.40 -17.51 30.15
N SER A 262 29.78 -17.04 29.09
CA SER A 262 28.33 -16.81 29.00
C SER A 262 27.88 -16.95 27.56
N GLN A 263 26.96 -17.88 27.30
CA GLN A 263 26.44 -18.17 25.96
C GLN A 263 24.95 -18.48 26.03
N ALA A 264 24.21 -18.11 24.99
CA ALA A 264 22.81 -18.48 24.84
C ALA A 264 22.67 -19.99 24.56
N ILE A 265 21.56 -20.59 25.00
CA ILE A 265 21.26 -21.99 24.69
C ILE A 265 20.88 -22.10 23.21
N ILE A 266 21.72 -22.76 22.40
CA ILE A 266 21.41 -23.06 21.01
C ILE A 266 20.17 -23.97 20.93
N GLY A 267 19.21 -23.62 20.07
CA GLY A 267 17.88 -24.24 20.01
C GLY A 267 16.91 -23.73 21.08
N GLY A 268 17.35 -22.83 21.96
CA GLY A 268 16.50 -22.08 22.87
C GLY A 268 15.70 -20.98 22.16
N SER A 269 14.89 -20.27 22.94
CA SER A 269 13.99 -19.23 22.43
C SER A 269 14.34 -17.85 22.99
N HIS A 270 14.47 -16.87 22.10
CA HIS A 270 14.51 -15.43 22.40
C HIS A 270 13.10 -14.86 22.36
N GLU A 271 12.58 -14.41 23.51
CA GLU A 271 11.28 -13.72 23.55
C GLU A 271 11.47 -12.24 23.27
N LEU A 272 10.75 -11.72 22.27
CA LEU A 272 10.92 -10.37 21.75
C LEU A 272 9.66 -9.53 21.97
N GLY A 273 9.86 -8.30 22.44
CA GLY A 273 8.83 -7.28 22.54
C GLY A 273 9.39 -5.89 22.24
N PHE A 274 8.52 -4.89 22.20
CA PHE A 274 8.95 -3.53 21.94
C PHE A 274 8.00 -2.49 22.54
N ILE A 275 8.57 -1.44 23.14
CA ILE A 275 7.84 -0.29 23.67
C ILE A 275 7.82 0.83 22.64
N PHE A 276 6.63 1.23 22.23
CA PHE A 276 6.40 2.40 21.38
C PHE A 276 5.67 3.49 22.13
N GLN A 277 5.90 4.75 21.75
CA GLN A 277 5.04 5.84 22.20
C GLN A 277 3.74 5.85 21.40
N ARG A 278 2.60 5.96 22.08
CA ARG A 278 1.28 6.10 21.45
C ARG A 278 1.15 7.51 20.86
N ARG A 279 1.26 7.60 19.53
CA ARG A 279 1.11 8.86 18.77
C ARG A 279 -0.29 9.01 18.20
N GLY A 280 -0.69 10.24 17.90
CA GLY A 280 -1.99 10.53 17.28
C GLY A 280 -2.17 9.96 15.86
N GLY A 281 -1.07 9.69 15.14
CA GLY A 281 -1.07 9.14 13.79
C GLY A 281 -1.80 7.78 13.69
N PRO A 282 -1.32 6.73 14.38
CA PRO A 282 -1.98 5.41 14.41
C PRO A 282 -3.44 5.46 14.86
N ILE A 283 -3.77 6.31 15.85
CA ILE A 283 -5.15 6.50 16.31
C ILE A 283 -6.02 7.06 15.18
N LEU A 284 -5.56 8.11 14.49
CA LEU A 284 -6.27 8.67 13.34
C LEU A 284 -6.37 7.67 12.19
N ALA A 285 -5.33 6.87 11.96
CA ALA A 285 -5.32 5.81 10.97
C ALA A 285 -6.43 4.77 11.24
N LEU A 286 -6.66 4.40 12.51
CA LEU A 286 -7.76 3.51 12.91
C LEU A 286 -9.15 4.07 12.53
N TYR A 287 -9.40 5.35 12.83
CA TYR A 287 -10.66 6.00 12.46
C TYR A 287 -10.85 6.07 10.93
N ILE A 288 -9.78 6.35 10.19
CA ILE A 288 -9.82 6.35 8.72
C ILE A 288 -10.10 4.94 8.20
N ARG A 289 -9.49 3.88 8.75
CA ARG A 289 -9.79 2.47 8.39
C ARG A 289 -11.28 2.19 8.56
N PHE A 290 -11.83 2.54 9.72
CA PHE A 290 -13.24 2.30 10.02
C PHE A 290 -14.17 3.05 9.07
N ALA A 291 -13.94 4.35 8.87
CA ALA A 291 -14.74 5.15 7.94
C ALA A 291 -14.65 4.63 6.50
N THR A 292 -13.47 4.21 6.07
CA THR A 292 -13.24 3.67 4.73
C THR A 292 -13.92 2.31 4.54
N LEU A 293 -13.96 1.46 5.57
CA LEU A 293 -14.70 0.20 5.55
C LEU A 293 -16.22 0.44 5.41
N LEU A 294 -16.78 1.40 6.16
CA LEU A 294 -18.20 1.79 6.02
C LEU A 294 -18.50 2.34 4.62
N LEU A 295 -17.62 3.19 4.08
CA LEU A 295 -17.71 3.70 2.72
C LEU A 295 -17.69 2.54 1.70
N LEU A 296 -16.80 1.56 1.88
CA LEU A 296 -16.70 0.39 1.00
C LEU A 296 -17.98 -0.44 0.99
N ILE A 297 -18.55 -0.72 2.16
CA ILE A 297 -19.82 -1.44 2.27
C ILE A 297 -20.93 -0.67 1.56
N GLY A 298 -21.03 0.65 1.79
CA GLY A 298 -22.03 1.51 1.15
C GLY A 298 -21.91 1.50 -0.37
N VAL A 299 -20.73 1.84 -0.90
CA VAL A 299 -20.46 1.92 -2.34
C VAL A 299 -20.61 0.56 -3.01
N TYR A 300 -20.11 -0.52 -2.40
CA TYR A 300 -20.29 -1.86 -2.94
C TYR A 300 -21.77 -2.25 -2.97
N SER A 301 -22.52 -2.02 -1.90
CA SER A 301 -23.97 -2.31 -1.86
C SER A 301 -24.76 -1.54 -2.91
N ALA A 302 -24.42 -0.26 -3.15
CA ALA A 302 -25.01 0.55 -4.20
C ALA A 302 -24.65 0.02 -5.59
N SER A 303 -23.40 -0.40 -5.81
CA SER A 303 -22.93 -0.96 -7.08
C SER A 303 -23.63 -2.26 -7.49
N GLN A 304 -24.12 -3.05 -6.52
CA GLN A 304 -24.86 -4.28 -6.78
C GLN A 304 -26.29 -4.04 -7.28
N LYS A 305 -26.75 -2.79 -7.28
CA LYS A 305 -28.06 -2.36 -7.77
C LYS A 305 -27.90 -1.40 -8.94
N THR A 306 -28.94 -1.31 -9.76
CA THR A 306 -28.94 -0.40 -10.91
C THR A 306 -29.12 1.04 -10.44
N VAL A 307 -28.15 1.89 -10.73
CA VAL A 307 -28.22 3.34 -10.44
C VAL A 307 -29.04 4.06 -11.51
N GLN A 308 -29.81 5.08 -11.12
CA GLN A 308 -30.54 5.93 -12.08
C GLN A 308 -29.57 6.81 -12.87
N TRP A 309 -29.87 7.02 -14.16
CA TRP A 309 -29.12 7.99 -14.97
C TRP A 309 -29.50 9.41 -14.56
N LEU A 310 -28.53 10.15 -14.02
CA LEU A 310 -28.72 11.53 -13.56
C LEU A 310 -27.79 12.46 -14.32
N ASP A 311 -28.27 13.67 -14.61
CA ASP A 311 -27.42 14.75 -15.07
C ASP A 311 -26.74 15.41 -13.86
N TYR A 312 -25.42 15.54 -13.93
CA TYR A 312 -24.61 16.04 -12.80
C TYR A 312 -24.49 17.58 -12.73
N ALA A 313 -25.25 18.26 -13.62
CA ALA A 313 -25.58 19.69 -13.65
C ALA A 313 -25.75 20.38 -12.27
N GLY A 314 -24.84 21.26 -11.84
CA GLY A 314 -25.14 22.28 -10.82
C GLY A 314 -25.43 21.78 -9.39
N GLN A 315 -24.85 20.66 -8.97
CA GLN A 315 -25.08 20.09 -7.64
C GLN A 315 -24.31 20.78 -6.52
N SER A 316 -24.93 20.86 -5.34
CA SER A 316 -24.26 21.32 -4.12
C SER A 316 -23.38 20.22 -3.51
N LEU A 317 -22.33 20.63 -2.79
CA LEU A 317 -21.39 19.74 -2.08
C LEU A 317 -22.06 18.64 -1.21
N PRO A 318 -23.08 18.93 -0.39
CA PRO A 318 -23.73 17.89 0.42
C PRO A 318 -24.49 16.87 -0.43
N GLN A 319 -25.12 17.30 -1.53
CA GLN A 319 -25.79 16.37 -2.46
C GLN A 319 -24.78 15.44 -3.13
N ARG A 320 -23.58 15.95 -3.46
CA ARG A 320 -22.48 15.16 -4.02
C ARG A 320 -22.00 14.09 -3.02
N LEU A 321 -21.86 14.45 -1.74
CA LEU A 321 -21.43 13.51 -0.70
C LEU A 321 -22.47 12.41 -0.44
N VAL A 322 -23.77 12.74 -0.38
CA VAL A 322 -24.82 11.73 -0.20
C VAL A 322 -24.84 10.76 -1.39
N ARG A 323 -24.72 11.29 -2.62
CA ARG A 323 -24.72 10.47 -3.84
C ARG A 323 -23.48 9.59 -4.00
N LEU A 324 -22.37 9.96 -3.37
CA LEU A 324 -21.18 9.13 -3.33
C LEU A 324 -21.48 7.77 -2.68
N ILE A 325 -22.31 7.73 -1.64
CA ILE A 325 -22.60 6.52 -0.87
C ILE A 325 -23.94 5.90 -1.29
N SER A 326 -24.95 6.73 -1.48
CA SER A 326 -26.33 6.32 -1.70
C SER A 326 -26.95 7.10 -2.86
N PRO A 327 -26.60 6.78 -4.12
CA PRO A 327 -27.30 7.33 -5.27
C PRO A 327 -28.77 6.82 -5.30
N PRO A 328 -29.66 7.41 -6.12
CA PRO A 328 -30.97 6.82 -6.34
C PRO A 328 -30.86 5.51 -7.11
N LEU A 329 -31.46 4.45 -6.55
CA LEU A 329 -31.32 3.07 -7.01
C LEU A 329 -32.64 2.48 -7.48
N TYR A 330 -32.60 1.69 -8.54
CA TYR A 330 -33.63 0.70 -8.85
C TYR A 330 -33.35 -0.62 -8.11
N ARG A 331 -34.38 -1.46 -7.93
CA ARG A 331 -34.26 -2.77 -7.27
C ARG A 331 -33.55 -3.83 -8.11
N GLN A 332 -33.28 -3.55 -9.38
CA GLN A 332 -32.70 -4.51 -10.32
C GLN A 332 -31.20 -4.73 -10.05
N PRO A 333 -30.71 -5.98 -10.04
CA PRO A 333 -29.31 -6.29 -9.78
C PRO A 333 -28.39 -5.83 -10.93
N CYS A 334 -27.16 -5.46 -10.58
CA CYS A 334 -26.12 -5.03 -11.50
C CYS A 334 -24.76 -5.57 -11.03
N SER A 335 -23.92 -6.10 -11.94
CA SER A 335 -22.64 -6.74 -11.60
C SER A 335 -21.45 -6.18 -12.38
N VAL A 336 -21.49 -4.87 -12.68
CA VAL A 336 -20.44 -4.20 -13.49
C VAL A 336 -19.11 -4.05 -12.76
N PHE A 337 -19.15 -3.91 -11.44
CA PHE A 337 -17.96 -3.73 -10.62
C PHE A 337 -17.82 -4.87 -9.63
N GLY A 338 -16.61 -5.43 -9.56
CA GLY A 338 -16.15 -6.20 -8.42
C GLY A 338 -15.61 -5.28 -7.33
N LEU A 339 -15.45 -5.83 -6.13
CA LEU A 339 -14.92 -5.09 -4.97
C LEU A 339 -13.52 -4.51 -5.25
N SER A 340 -12.65 -5.27 -5.92
CA SER A 340 -11.32 -4.82 -6.34
C SER A 340 -11.36 -3.58 -7.24
N ASP A 341 -12.34 -3.50 -8.13
CA ASP A 341 -12.43 -2.43 -9.13
C ASP A 341 -12.81 -1.13 -8.43
N ILE A 342 -13.74 -1.20 -7.47
CA ILE A 342 -14.14 -0.08 -6.63
C ILE A 342 -12.95 0.44 -5.82
N CYS A 343 -12.23 -0.46 -5.14
CA CYS A 343 -11.10 -0.13 -4.28
C CYS A 343 -9.97 0.59 -5.02
N PHE A 344 -9.54 0.04 -6.17
CA PHE A 344 -8.37 0.56 -6.89
C PHE A 344 -8.70 1.72 -7.83
N ASN A 345 -9.91 1.74 -8.43
CA ASN A 345 -10.27 2.87 -9.30
C ASN A 345 -10.74 4.09 -8.53
N SER A 346 -11.44 3.98 -7.40
CA SER A 346 -11.93 5.17 -6.69
C SER A 346 -10.79 6.04 -6.14
N ASP A 347 -10.78 7.32 -6.49
CA ASP A 347 -9.80 8.28 -5.96
C ASP A 347 -9.92 8.42 -4.45
N ILE A 348 -11.15 8.40 -3.94
CA ILE A 348 -11.43 8.56 -2.51
C ILE A 348 -10.89 7.37 -1.72
N PHE A 349 -11.06 6.14 -2.21
CA PHE A 349 -10.55 4.95 -1.53
C PHE A 349 -9.02 4.96 -1.49
N VAL A 350 -8.38 5.20 -2.64
CA VAL A 350 -6.92 5.19 -2.72
C VAL A 350 -6.32 6.30 -1.85
N VAL A 351 -6.90 7.50 -1.84
CA VAL A 351 -6.40 8.61 -1.00
C VAL A 351 -6.59 8.31 0.49
N LEU A 352 -7.76 7.87 0.93
CA LEU A 352 -8.02 7.57 2.34
C LEU A 352 -7.13 6.43 2.85
N TYR A 353 -7.01 5.34 2.09
CA TYR A 353 -6.10 4.24 2.46
C TYR A 353 -4.64 4.68 2.46
N THR A 354 -4.20 5.48 1.50
CA THR A 354 -2.81 5.96 1.46
C THR A 354 -2.51 6.86 2.66
N LEU A 355 -3.42 7.76 3.02
CA LEU A 355 -3.29 8.60 4.20
C LEU A 355 -3.19 7.75 5.47
N MET A 356 -4.03 6.74 5.59
CA MET A 356 -3.98 5.77 6.69
C MET A 356 -2.65 5.03 6.77
N VAL A 357 -2.10 4.58 5.64
CA VAL A 357 -0.79 3.92 5.60
C VAL A 357 0.31 4.88 6.06
N LEU A 358 0.34 6.11 5.54
CA LEU A 358 1.36 7.11 5.92
C LEU A 358 1.31 7.48 7.40
N LEU A 359 0.12 7.58 7.99
CA LEU A 359 -0.05 7.89 9.41
C LEU A 359 0.44 6.76 10.35
N ASP A 360 0.49 5.52 9.85
CA ASP A 360 0.87 4.33 10.61
C ASP A 360 2.28 3.80 10.27
N GLU A 361 2.91 4.37 9.23
CA GLU A 361 4.15 3.85 8.65
C GLU A 361 5.33 3.91 9.62
N GLU A 362 5.40 4.93 10.47
CA GLU A 362 6.51 5.09 11.41
C GLU A 362 6.64 3.89 12.37
N ILE A 363 5.56 3.53 13.05
CA ILE A 363 5.53 2.37 13.96
C ILE A 363 5.71 1.08 13.15
N SER A 364 4.98 0.96 12.03
CA SER A 364 5.03 -0.23 11.16
C SER A 364 6.44 -0.54 10.67
N MET A 365 7.22 0.49 10.32
CA MET A 365 8.56 0.35 9.78
C MET A 365 9.52 -0.15 10.86
N VAL A 366 9.54 0.48 12.03
CA VAL A 366 10.39 0.05 13.16
C VAL A 366 9.98 -1.36 13.60
N PHE A 367 8.68 -1.58 13.85
CA PHE A 367 8.15 -2.86 14.31
C PHE A 367 8.55 -4.02 13.40
N SER A 368 8.34 -3.87 12.09
CA SER A 368 8.71 -4.91 11.13
C SER A 368 10.22 -5.10 10.99
N GLY A 369 11.01 -4.01 11.15
CA GLY A 369 12.47 -4.05 11.01
C GLY A 369 13.10 -4.86 12.14
N GLU A 370 12.57 -4.72 13.36
CA GLU A 370 13.03 -5.50 14.51
C GLU A 370 12.71 -6.99 14.37
N ILE A 371 11.46 -7.33 14.05
CA ILE A 371 11.05 -8.72 13.78
C ILE A 371 11.93 -9.34 12.68
N HIS A 372 12.13 -8.62 11.57
CA HIS A 372 12.93 -9.12 10.46
C HIS A 372 14.39 -9.33 10.83
N THR A 373 14.97 -8.47 11.68
CA THR A 373 16.38 -8.61 12.08
C THR A 373 16.61 -9.89 12.87
N TRP A 374 15.67 -10.27 13.73
CA TRP A 374 15.72 -11.52 14.48
C TRP A 374 15.34 -12.74 13.62
N HIS A 375 14.39 -12.58 12.71
CA HIS A 375 13.91 -13.66 11.85
C HIS A 375 14.91 -14.09 10.77
N ASP A 376 15.72 -13.18 10.22
CA ASP A 376 16.70 -13.45 9.14
C ASP A 376 17.77 -14.51 9.52
N HIS A 377 17.89 -14.83 10.81
CA HIS A 377 18.88 -15.77 11.36
C HIS A 377 18.25 -16.91 12.16
N THR A 378 16.97 -17.17 11.93
CA THR A 378 16.14 -18.14 12.67
C THR A 378 15.47 -19.09 11.68
N SER A 379 15.11 -20.31 12.07
CA SER A 379 14.29 -21.22 11.25
C SER A 379 13.02 -20.55 10.69
N ASP A 380 12.61 -20.99 9.51
CA ASP A 380 11.45 -20.50 8.76
C ASP A 380 10.12 -20.64 9.55
N ASP A 381 9.82 -19.67 10.41
CA ASP A 381 8.48 -19.45 10.96
C ASP A 381 7.58 -18.73 9.94
N ILE A 382 6.79 -19.53 9.24
CA ILE A 382 5.83 -19.09 8.23
C ILE A 382 4.84 -18.04 8.79
N LEU A 383 4.49 -18.08 10.09
CA LEU A 383 3.57 -17.10 10.66
C LEU A 383 4.20 -15.71 10.74
N VAL A 384 5.49 -15.63 11.06
CA VAL A 384 6.26 -14.38 11.07
C VAL A 384 6.37 -13.82 9.66
N ASP A 385 6.68 -14.66 8.67
CA ASP A 385 6.72 -14.27 7.26
C ASP A 385 5.38 -13.68 6.79
N ILE A 386 4.28 -14.41 7.04
CA ILE A 386 2.94 -13.96 6.66
C ILE A 386 2.60 -12.62 7.35
N ARG A 387 3.01 -12.45 8.61
CA ARG A 387 2.84 -11.20 9.35
C ARG A 387 3.62 -10.07 8.69
N LEU A 388 4.90 -10.26 8.38
CA LEU A 388 5.72 -9.26 7.68
C LEU A 388 5.15 -8.92 6.30
N MET A 389 4.77 -9.92 5.51
CA MET A 389 4.11 -9.74 4.21
C MET A 389 2.83 -8.90 4.34
N SER A 390 2.01 -9.14 5.36
CA SER A 390 0.78 -8.37 5.58
C SER A 390 1.04 -6.89 5.92
N ILE A 391 2.09 -6.57 6.68
CA ILE A 391 2.52 -5.17 6.92
C ILE A 391 3.01 -4.54 5.61
N HIS A 392 3.83 -5.26 4.85
CA HIS A 392 4.40 -4.77 3.59
C HIS A 392 3.34 -4.56 2.49
N LEU A 393 2.26 -5.34 2.49
CA LEU A 393 1.14 -5.20 1.55
C LEU A 393 0.52 -3.79 1.59
N ARG A 394 0.62 -3.08 2.72
CA ARG A 394 0.12 -1.69 2.85
C ARG A 394 0.71 -0.75 1.80
N TRP A 395 1.95 -0.98 1.37
CA TRP A 395 2.62 -0.15 0.35
C TRP A 395 2.02 -0.30 -1.06
N LEU A 396 1.14 -1.29 -1.27
CA LEU A 396 0.34 -1.39 -2.49
C LEU A 396 -0.48 -0.11 -2.74
N TRP A 397 -1.02 0.49 -1.68
CA TRP A 397 -1.82 1.71 -1.78
C TRP A 397 -0.98 2.91 -2.21
N LEU A 398 0.29 2.98 -1.77
CA LEU A 398 1.24 4.00 -2.24
C LEU A 398 1.50 3.87 -3.74
N ASN A 399 1.67 2.65 -4.28
CA ASN A 399 1.80 2.43 -5.73
C ASN A 399 0.55 2.89 -6.49
N CYS A 400 -0.64 2.53 -6.01
CA CYS A 400 -1.91 2.96 -6.61
C CYS A 400 -2.05 4.49 -6.59
N PHE A 401 -1.67 5.13 -5.47
CA PHE A 401 -1.70 6.58 -5.33
C PHE A 401 -0.71 7.26 -6.27
N LEU A 402 0.54 6.78 -6.35
CA LEU A 402 1.53 7.33 -7.26
C LEU A 402 1.09 7.23 -8.72
N LEU A 403 0.45 6.13 -9.12
CA LEU A 403 -0.07 5.99 -10.47
C LEU A 403 -1.18 7.01 -10.76
N LYS A 404 -2.12 7.19 -9.83
CA LYS A 404 -3.18 8.21 -9.95
C LYS A 404 -2.62 9.63 -9.99
N ALA A 405 -1.67 9.92 -9.10
CA ALA A 405 -0.97 11.20 -9.08
C ALA A 405 -0.25 11.45 -10.41
N ALA A 406 0.44 10.43 -10.96
CA ALA A 406 1.08 10.53 -12.26
C ALA A 406 0.07 10.83 -13.37
N LYS A 407 -1.11 10.18 -13.41
CA LYS A 407 -2.16 10.52 -14.39
C LYS A 407 -2.61 11.97 -14.25
N TRP A 408 -2.88 12.40 -13.02
CA TRP A 408 -3.30 13.78 -12.75
C TRP A 408 -2.23 14.80 -13.17
N THR A 409 -0.97 14.55 -12.84
CA THR A 409 0.17 15.41 -13.24
C THR A 409 0.35 15.42 -14.76
N VAL A 410 0.27 14.27 -15.44
CA VAL A 410 0.36 14.20 -16.90
C VAL A 410 -0.77 15.00 -17.55
N ASN A 411 -2.00 14.92 -17.04
CA ASN A 411 -3.09 15.75 -17.54
C ASN A 411 -2.85 17.25 -17.32
N PHE A 412 -2.36 17.61 -16.14
CA PHE A 412 -2.09 19.01 -15.78
C PHE A 412 -0.98 19.64 -16.65
N VAL A 413 0.08 18.87 -16.95
CA VAL A 413 1.22 19.33 -17.76
C VAL A 413 0.93 19.23 -19.26
N SER A 414 0.08 18.27 -19.68
CA SER A 414 -0.20 18.03 -21.09
C SER A 414 -1.10 19.12 -21.69
N LEU A 415 -0.72 19.62 -22.87
CA LEU A 415 -1.53 20.56 -23.66
C LEU A 415 -2.55 19.85 -24.57
N THR A 416 -2.75 18.53 -24.40
CA THR A 416 -3.67 17.75 -25.21
C THR A 416 -5.11 18.22 -25.02
N ARG A 417 -5.77 18.52 -26.13
CA ARG A 417 -7.17 19.00 -26.13
C ARG A 417 -8.18 17.88 -26.38
N PHE A 418 -7.73 16.76 -26.94
CA PHE A 418 -8.57 15.63 -27.28
C PHE A 418 -8.16 14.38 -26.50
N SER A 419 -9.16 13.55 -26.20
CA SER A 419 -8.97 12.23 -25.60
C SER A 419 -8.13 11.34 -26.53
N GLY A 420 -7.25 10.50 -25.99
CA GLY A 420 -6.48 9.54 -26.80
C GLY A 420 -5.22 10.07 -27.50
N ASP A 421 -5.00 11.39 -27.55
CA ASP A 421 -3.80 11.97 -28.18
C ASP A 421 -2.54 11.79 -27.31
N ASN A 422 -2.70 11.72 -25.99
CA ASN A 422 -1.58 11.59 -25.06
C ASN A 422 -1.16 10.12 -24.92
N THR A 423 -0.04 9.76 -25.56
CA THR A 423 0.53 8.41 -25.47
C THR A 423 0.90 8.05 -24.04
N ILE A 424 1.61 8.93 -23.30
CA ILE A 424 2.06 8.69 -21.92
C ILE A 424 0.89 8.35 -21.01
N MET A 425 -0.21 9.11 -21.08
CA MET A 425 -1.43 8.84 -20.31
C MET A 425 -1.97 7.42 -20.57
N GLY A 426 -1.85 6.93 -21.81
CA GLY A 426 -2.27 5.58 -22.18
C GLY A 426 -1.43 4.46 -21.56
N TRP A 427 -0.22 4.73 -21.07
CA TRP A 427 0.65 3.76 -20.37
C TRP A 427 0.41 3.72 -18.87
N LEU A 428 -0.25 4.73 -18.29
CA LEU A 428 -0.50 4.83 -16.86
C LEU A 428 -1.76 4.06 -16.42
N ASN A 429 -1.97 2.86 -16.96
CA ASN A 429 -3.13 2.01 -16.67
C ASN A 429 -2.75 0.54 -16.67
N TYR A 430 -3.41 -0.24 -15.82
CA TYR A 430 -3.35 -1.70 -15.79
C TYR A 430 -4.55 -2.32 -16.52
N SER A 431 -4.30 -3.39 -17.26
CA SER A 431 -5.31 -4.19 -17.96
C SER A 431 -6.11 -5.08 -17.00
N SER A 432 -5.55 -5.41 -15.84
CA SER A 432 -6.21 -6.24 -14.82
C SER A 432 -5.60 -6.04 -13.44
N VAL A 433 -6.38 -6.39 -12.42
CA VAL A 433 -5.97 -6.32 -11.00
C VAL A 433 -4.78 -7.25 -10.70
N ALA A 434 -4.58 -8.31 -11.49
CA ALA A 434 -3.51 -9.27 -11.26
C ALA A 434 -2.12 -8.61 -11.32
N TRP A 435 -1.92 -7.63 -12.21
CA TRP A 435 -0.66 -6.89 -12.34
C TRP A 435 -0.36 -6.05 -11.10
N ILE A 436 -1.40 -5.48 -10.49
CA ILE A 436 -1.29 -4.75 -9.22
C ILE A 436 -0.80 -5.69 -8.11
N TYR A 437 -1.41 -6.88 -8.02
CA TYR A 437 -1.03 -7.86 -7.00
C TYR A 437 0.36 -8.47 -7.23
N LEU A 438 0.76 -8.71 -8.49
CA LEU A 438 2.13 -9.15 -8.81
C LEU A 438 3.17 -8.11 -8.37
N GLY A 439 2.82 -6.82 -8.44
CA GLY A 439 3.63 -5.73 -7.91
C GLY A 439 3.94 -5.81 -6.42
N VAL A 440 3.18 -6.59 -5.64
CA VAL A 440 3.40 -6.70 -4.20
C VAL A 440 4.66 -7.50 -3.86
N PHE A 441 5.09 -8.45 -4.70
CA PHE A 441 6.26 -9.30 -4.39
C PHE A 441 7.54 -8.49 -4.18
N VAL A 442 7.73 -7.40 -4.93
CA VAL A 442 8.86 -6.49 -4.72
C VAL A 442 8.70 -5.70 -3.42
N LEU A 443 7.47 -5.37 -3.01
CA LEU A 443 7.20 -4.63 -1.78
C LEU A 443 7.45 -5.48 -0.53
N PHE A 444 7.37 -6.81 -0.62
CA PHE A 444 7.72 -7.70 0.50
C PHE A 444 9.21 -7.62 0.87
N GLN A 445 10.07 -7.17 -0.04
CA GLN A 445 11.51 -7.00 0.19
C GLN A 445 11.85 -5.66 0.88
N ARG A 446 10.87 -4.97 1.48
CA ARG A 446 11.07 -3.64 2.09
C ARG A 446 12.21 -3.65 3.12
N ASN A 447 12.17 -4.60 4.05
CA ASN A 447 13.13 -4.66 5.15
C ASN A 447 14.52 -5.07 4.66
N ASP A 448 14.59 -6.00 3.69
CA ASP A 448 15.83 -6.33 2.99
C ASP A 448 16.47 -5.11 2.33
N ILE A 449 15.67 -4.28 1.66
CA ILE A 449 16.17 -3.04 1.05
C ILE A 449 16.75 -2.09 2.10
N ILE A 450 16.08 -1.95 3.25
CA ILE A 450 16.58 -1.12 4.38
C ILE A 450 17.89 -1.68 4.93
N ASN A 451 17.96 -2.99 5.17
CA ASN A 451 19.15 -3.65 5.72
C ASN A 451 20.33 -3.58 4.74
N ARG A 452 20.09 -3.81 3.45
CA ARG A 452 21.11 -3.63 2.40
C ARG A 452 21.57 -2.19 2.27
N ASN A 453 20.67 -1.22 2.45
CA ASN A 453 21.02 0.19 2.47
C ASN A 453 21.96 0.55 3.63
N ASN A 454 21.83 -0.16 4.74
CA ASN A 454 22.58 0.08 5.98
C ASN A 454 23.61 -1.04 6.25
N ALA A 455 24.07 -1.73 5.21
CA ALA A 455 24.97 -2.87 5.35
C ALA A 455 26.36 -2.49 5.91
N ASP A 456 26.91 -1.35 5.47
CA ASP A 456 28.17 -0.82 6.00
C ASP A 456 27.93 0.01 7.26
N LYS A 457 28.02 -0.66 8.41
CA LYS A 457 27.78 -0.07 9.73
C LYS A 457 28.87 -0.48 10.72
N VAL A 458 29.25 0.45 11.60
CA VAL A 458 30.18 0.24 12.71
C VAL A 458 29.63 0.89 13.97
N GLU A 459 29.79 0.22 15.10
CA GLU A 459 29.36 0.75 16.40
C GLU A 459 30.52 1.44 17.11
N LEU A 460 30.27 2.69 17.52
CA LEU A 460 31.11 3.46 18.41
C LEU A 460 30.56 3.34 19.82
N LEU A 461 31.29 2.71 20.74
CA LEU A 461 30.84 2.45 22.10
C LEU A 461 31.38 3.50 23.07
N SER A 462 30.66 3.77 24.16
CA SER A 462 31.11 4.68 25.23
C SER A 462 32.41 4.24 25.90
N THR A 463 32.69 2.94 25.89
CA THR A 463 33.97 2.37 26.36
C THR A 463 35.18 2.78 25.51
N THR A 464 34.97 3.22 24.27
CA THR A 464 36.06 3.64 23.35
C THR A 464 36.34 5.13 23.42
N GLN A 465 35.30 5.96 23.56
CA GLN A 465 35.38 7.41 23.72
C GLN A 465 34.06 7.96 24.28
N SER A 466 34.09 9.17 24.84
CA SER A 466 32.86 9.88 25.22
C SER A 466 31.98 10.16 23.99
N LEU A 467 30.67 9.93 24.16
CA LEU A 467 29.66 10.09 23.12
C LEU A 467 28.94 11.45 23.18
N ASP A 468 29.16 12.25 24.24
CA ASP A 468 28.35 13.45 24.52
C ASP A 468 28.49 14.55 23.45
N ALA A 469 29.63 14.62 22.77
CA ALA A 469 29.88 15.58 21.69
C ALA A 469 29.24 15.15 20.35
N THR A 470 28.76 13.91 20.26
CA THR A 470 28.33 13.29 19.00
C THR A 470 26.82 13.23 18.91
N PHE A 471 26.26 13.72 17.81
CA PHE A 471 24.82 13.82 17.64
C PHE A 471 24.34 13.12 16.37
N VAL A 472 23.15 12.55 16.45
CA VAL A 472 22.45 11.89 15.34
C VAL A 472 21.41 12.85 14.79
N ARG A 473 21.46 13.12 13.49
CA ARG A 473 20.46 13.91 12.78
C ARG A 473 19.38 12.97 12.25
N LEU A 474 18.12 13.42 12.31
CA LEU A 474 16.98 12.62 11.84
C LEU A 474 17.12 12.22 10.36
N PHE A 475 17.63 13.10 9.49
CA PHE A 475 17.78 12.78 8.05
C PHE A 475 18.84 11.73 7.76
N ASP A 476 19.86 11.62 8.60
CA ASP A 476 20.93 10.63 8.48
C ASP A 476 20.60 9.32 9.22
N SER A 477 19.41 9.27 9.84
CA SER A 477 18.99 8.17 10.70
C SER A 477 18.75 6.87 9.94
N TRP A 478 18.79 5.74 10.68
CA TRP A 478 18.61 4.38 10.17
C TRP A 478 17.51 4.24 9.09
N TYR A 479 16.32 4.77 9.35
CA TYR A 479 15.17 4.62 8.46
C TYR A 479 15.05 5.75 7.42
N VAL A 480 15.27 7.01 7.81
CA VAL A 480 15.04 8.16 6.91
C VAL A 480 16.04 8.16 5.75
N ARG A 481 17.30 7.78 6.00
CA ARG A 481 18.32 7.66 4.94
C ARG A 481 17.96 6.63 3.87
N ALA A 482 17.16 5.61 4.21
CA ALA A 482 16.75 4.56 3.28
C ALA A 482 15.55 4.99 2.41
N MET A 483 14.82 6.05 2.80
CA MET A 483 13.61 6.50 2.10
C MET A 483 13.82 6.79 0.60
N PRO A 484 14.91 7.43 0.15
CA PRO A 484 15.15 7.63 -1.29
C PRO A 484 15.28 6.30 -2.04
N THR A 485 15.95 5.30 -1.44
CA THR A 485 16.12 3.97 -2.06
C THR A 485 14.79 3.22 -2.14
N LEU A 486 13.98 3.31 -1.08
CA LEU A 486 12.64 2.75 -1.03
C LEU A 486 11.69 3.44 -2.02
N ALA A 487 11.76 4.77 -2.14
CA ALA A 487 10.99 5.53 -3.12
C ALA A 487 11.36 5.12 -4.55
N LEU A 488 12.66 4.96 -4.84
CA LEU A 488 13.11 4.45 -6.14
C LEU A 488 12.62 3.03 -6.39
N ALA A 489 12.69 2.13 -5.41
CA ALA A 489 12.19 0.76 -5.53
C ALA A 489 10.68 0.75 -5.83
N LEU A 490 9.91 1.61 -5.17
CA LEU A 490 8.48 1.76 -5.36
C LEU A 490 8.14 2.28 -6.77
N VAL A 491 8.82 3.34 -7.23
CA VAL A 491 8.65 3.87 -8.61
C VAL A 491 9.09 2.84 -9.65
N THR A 492 10.21 2.16 -9.44
CA THR A 492 10.73 1.14 -10.36
C THR A 492 9.76 -0.03 -10.46
N ASN A 493 9.22 -0.50 -9.33
CA ASN A 493 8.20 -1.54 -9.30
C ASN A 493 6.97 -1.12 -10.13
N LEU A 494 6.47 0.10 -9.93
CA LEU A 494 5.34 0.62 -10.70
C LEU A 494 5.63 0.64 -12.21
N VAL A 495 6.79 1.18 -12.62
CA VAL A 495 7.17 1.26 -14.04
C VAL A 495 7.32 -0.12 -14.65
N VAL A 496 8.04 -1.04 -14.00
CA VAL A 496 8.27 -2.40 -14.51
C VAL A 496 6.95 -3.11 -14.77
N TRP A 497 6.01 -3.12 -13.83
CA TRP A 497 4.75 -3.84 -14.01
C TRP A 497 3.82 -3.20 -15.04
N LEU A 498 3.84 -1.86 -15.19
CA LEU A 498 3.15 -1.19 -16.29
C LEU A 498 3.74 -1.55 -17.65
N LEU A 499 5.07 -1.57 -17.77
CA LEU A 499 5.77 -1.96 -19.01
C LEU A 499 5.46 -3.41 -19.39
N VAL A 500 5.55 -4.32 -18.42
CA VAL A 500 5.29 -5.76 -18.64
C VAL A 500 3.82 -5.98 -19.03
N ASP A 501 2.87 -5.37 -18.33
CA ASP A 501 1.45 -5.46 -18.71
C ASP A 501 1.21 -4.91 -20.12
N ARG A 502 1.81 -3.76 -20.45
CA ARG A 502 1.68 -3.15 -21.77
C ARG A 502 2.26 -4.03 -22.88
N ALA A 503 3.41 -4.66 -22.63
CA ALA A 503 4.08 -5.54 -23.57
C ALA A 503 3.29 -6.84 -23.80
N VAL A 504 2.85 -7.49 -22.72
CA VAL A 504 2.10 -8.76 -22.77
C VAL A 504 0.73 -8.56 -23.42
N ASN A 505 0.04 -7.47 -23.11
CA ASN A 505 -1.31 -7.18 -23.61
C ASN A 505 -1.32 -6.16 -24.75
N TRP A 506 -0.25 -6.03 -25.53
CA TRP A 506 -0.07 -4.96 -26.52
C TRP A 506 -1.24 -4.87 -27.53
N HIS A 507 -1.61 -5.98 -28.16
CA HIS A 507 -2.72 -6.03 -29.12
C HIS A 507 -4.07 -5.71 -28.47
N TRP A 508 -4.24 -6.14 -27.22
CA TRP A 508 -5.44 -5.82 -26.46
C TRP A 508 -5.54 -4.31 -26.20
N TRP A 509 -4.45 -3.66 -25.77
CA TRP A 509 -4.40 -2.22 -25.57
C TRP A 509 -4.67 -1.42 -26.84
N GLN A 510 -4.14 -1.87 -27.99
CA GLN A 510 -4.44 -1.26 -29.29
C GLN A 510 -5.93 -1.32 -29.61
N ALA A 511 -6.55 -2.50 -29.46
CA ALA A 511 -7.97 -2.67 -29.70
C ALA A 511 -8.83 -1.90 -28.70
N PHE A 512 -8.46 -1.90 -27.42
CA PHE A 512 -9.19 -1.24 -26.34
C PHE A 512 -9.19 0.29 -26.55
N ALA A 513 -8.05 0.89 -26.89
CA ALA A 513 -7.94 2.32 -27.12
C ALA A 513 -8.79 2.87 -28.29
N HIS A 514 -9.28 2.02 -29.19
CA HIS A 514 -10.17 2.45 -30.28
C HIS A 514 -11.63 2.64 -29.85
N ASN A 515 -12.04 2.14 -28.69
CA ASN A 515 -13.41 2.29 -28.21
C ASN A 515 -13.61 3.56 -27.37
N SER A 516 -14.74 4.24 -27.55
CA SER A 516 -15.05 5.47 -26.81
C SER A 516 -15.09 5.31 -25.28
N MET A 517 -15.68 4.24 -24.76
CA MET A 517 -15.74 3.96 -23.31
C MET A 517 -14.37 3.66 -22.71
N ALA A 518 -13.58 2.86 -23.41
CA ALA A 518 -12.21 2.55 -23.04
C ALA A 518 -11.33 3.80 -22.97
N ARG A 519 -11.52 4.73 -23.91
CA ARG A 519 -10.79 6.01 -23.90
C ARG A 519 -11.15 6.89 -22.72
N GLN A 520 -12.39 6.85 -22.23
CA GLN A 520 -12.77 7.56 -20.99
C GLN A 520 -11.99 7.02 -19.78
N LEU A 521 -11.85 5.70 -19.66
CA LEU A 521 -11.05 5.08 -18.58
C LEU A 521 -9.55 5.36 -18.73
N MET A 522 -9.00 5.15 -19.93
CA MET A 522 -7.56 5.26 -20.16
C MET A 522 -7.05 6.69 -20.12
N PHE A 523 -7.72 7.61 -20.81
CA PHE A 523 -7.16 8.93 -21.11
C PHE A 523 -7.87 10.07 -20.40
N ASN A 524 -9.15 9.93 -20.06
CA ASN A 524 -9.98 11.05 -19.62
C ASN A 524 -10.38 11.03 -18.13
N SER A 525 -9.76 10.14 -17.37
CA SER A 525 -9.98 10.01 -15.94
C SER A 525 -8.74 9.52 -15.20
N THR A 526 -8.77 9.65 -13.89
CA THR A 526 -7.79 9.07 -12.95
C THR A 526 -7.93 7.56 -12.73
N SER A 527 -8.80 6.87 -13.47
CA SER A 527 -8.91 5.39 -13.40
C SER A 527 -7.56 4.75 -13.69
N ILE A 528 -7.19 3.72 -12.93
CA ILE A 528 -5.92 2.99 -13.13
C ILE A 528 -6.15 1.56 -13.64
N LEU A 529 -7.38 1.04 -13.54
CA LEU A 529 -7.78 -0.24 -14.08
C LEU A 529 -8.68 -0.04 -15.30
N ALA A 530 -8.18 -0.47 -16.45
CA ALA A 530 -8.88 -0.46 -17.73
C ALA A 530 -9.78 -1.70 -17.90
N VAL A 531 -10.65 -1.98 -16.93
CA VAL A 531 -11.53 -3.17 -16.94
C VAL A 531 -12.99 -2.77 -16.89
N VAL A 532 -13.80 -3.39 -17.75
CA VAL A 532 -15.26 -3.35 -17.66
C VAL A 532 -15.74 -4.79 -17.48
N ARG A 533 -16.34 -5.12 -16.32
CA ARG A 533 -16.87 -6.46 -16.01
C ARG A 533 -18.38 -6.53 -16.27
N GLY A 534 -18.92 -7.75 -16.24
CA GLY A 534 -20.36 -8.04 -16.37
C GLY A 534 -20.75 -8.56 -17.75
N ASP A 535 -22.04 -8.47 -18.09
CA ASP A 535 -22.61 -8.87 -19.39
C ASP A 535 -22.19 -7.88 -20.50
N VAL A 536 -20.89 -7.81 -20.75
CA VAL A 536 -20.26 -6.99 -21.77
C VAL A 536 -19.70 -7.92 -22.84
N SER A 537 -20.24 -7.83 -24.04
CA SER A 537 -19.67 -8.51 -25.20
C SER A 537 -18.82 -7.53 -25.98
N THR A 538 -17.58 -7.91 -26.26
CA THR A 538 -16.68 -7.12 -27.10
C THR A 538 -16.59 -7.79 -28.46
N VAL A 539 -16.88 -7.04 -29.51
CA VAL A 539 -16.81 -7.52 -30.88
C VAL A 539 -15.79 -6.66 -31.61
N GLN A 540 -14.65 -7.24 -31.96
CA GLN A 540 -13.73 -6.61 -32.91
C GLN A 540 -14.36 -6.71 -34.31
N THR A 541 -14.76 -5.56 -34.85
CA THR A 541 -15.30 -5.47 -36.20
C THR A 541 -14.20 -5.05 -37.16
N ARG A 542 -13.97 -5.85 -38.21
CA ARG A 542 -13.11 -5.49 -39.33
C ARG A 542 -14.00 -4.92 -40.43
N GLY A 543 -14.22 -3.60 -40.42
CA GLY A 543 -15.02 -2.91 -41.41
C GLY A 543 -14.21 -2.48 -42.64
N SER A 544 -14.91 -2.05 -43.70
CA SER A 544 -14.32 -1.48 -44.93
C SER A 544 -13.45 -0.25 -44.68
N SER A 545 -13.68 0.47 -43.57
CA SER A 545 -12.95 1.67 -43.13
C SER A 545 -11.87 1.43 -42.07
N GLY A 546 -11.58 0.18 -41.68
CA GLY A 546 -10.55 -0.17 -40.70
C GLY A 546 -11.02 -1.12 -39.59
N GLN A 547 -10.10 -1.50 -38.70
CA GLN A 547 -10.39 -2.25 -37.47
C GLN A 547 -11.03 -1.29 -36.44
N GLY A 548 -12.24 -1.62 -35.96
CA GLY A 548 -12.93 -0.88 -34.90
C GLY A 548 -13.47 -1.83 -33.84
N THR A 549 -13.36 -1.46 -32.57
CA THR A 549 -13.75 -2.30 -31.43
C THR A 549 -15.11 -1.85 -30.89
N ARG A 550 -16.13 -2.69 -31.00
CA ARG A 550 -17.47 -2.42 -30.45
C ARG A 550 -17.63 -3.10 -29.10
N ILE A 551 -18.11 -2.34 -28.11
CA ILE A 551 -18.41 -2.83 -26.76
C ILE A 551 -19.92 -2.77 -26.56
N THR A 552 -20.57 -3.92 -26.41
CA THR A 552 -22.00 -4.00 -26.12
C THR A 552 -22.22 -4.14 -24.62
N ILE A 553 -22.94 -3.20 -24.01
CA ILE A 553 -23.20 -3.14 -22.56
C ILE A 553 -24.69 -2.96 -22.27
N LYS A 554 -25.22 -3.61 -21.23
CA LYS A 554 -26.60 -3.37 -20.79
C LYS A 554 -26.80 -1.94 -20.32
N ALA A 555 -27.98 -1.36 -20.56
CA ALA A 555 -28.31 0.00 -20.11
C ALA A 555 -28.12 0.17 -18.59
N ARG A 556 -28.57 -0.82 -17.80
CA ARG A 556 -28.42 -0.86 -16.34
C ARG A 556 -26.96 -0.80 -15.88
N ALA A 557 -26.13 -1.56 -16.58
CA ALA A 557 -24.70 -1.61 -16.35
C ALA A 557 -24.04 -0.26 -16.64
N LEU A 558 -24.40 0.36 -17.77
CA LEU A 558 -23.89 1.67 -18.16
C LEU A 558 -24.28 2.77 -17.17
N CYS A 559 -25.48 2.76 -16.59
CA CYS A 559 -25.88 3.75 -15.59
C CYS A 559 -25.09 3.64 -14.29
N THR A 560 -24.85 2.41 -13.84
CA THR A 560 -24.02 2.14 -12.65
C THR A 560 -22.57 2.54 -12.89
N PHE A 561 -22.05 2.25 -14.08
CA PHE A 561 -20.74 2.71 -14.52
C PHE A 561 -20.65 4.24 -14.52
N HIS A 562 -21.64 4.91 -15.11
CA HIS A 562 -21.68 6.37 -15.18
C HIS A 562 -21.69 7.02 -13.79
N TRP A 563 -22.46 6.49 -12.84
CA TRP A 563 -22.45 6.98 -11.46
C TRP A 563 -21.08 6.83 -10.81
N PHE A 564 -20.48 5.65 -10.89
CA PHE A 564 -19.18 5.39 -10.27
C PHE A 564 -18.12 6.30 -10.89
N PHE A 565 -18.10 6.38 -12.22
CA PHE A 565 -17.18 7.22 -12.98
C PHE A 565 -17.31 8.69 -12.54
N SER A 566 -18.52 9.25 -12.54
CA SER A 566 -18.78 10.64 -12.19
C SER A 566 -18.63 11.00 -10.70
N SER A 567 -18.71 10.03 -9.80
CA SER A 567 -18.69 10.29 -8.34
C SER A 567 -17.35 9.95 -7.68
N HIS A 568 -16.66 8.92 -8.18
CA HIS A 568 -15.45 8.37 -7.56
C HIS A 568 -14.16 8.69 -8.32
N LEU A 569 -14.24 9.16 -9.56
CA LEU A 569 -13.08 9.53 -10.36
C LEU A 569 -13.03 11.03 -10.63
N THR A 570 -11.81 11.53 -10.77
CA THR A 570 -11.55 12.84 -11.31
C THR A 570 -11.54 12.76 -12.84
N HIS A 571 -12.35 13.60 -13.46
CA HIS A 571 -12.48 13.72 -14.90
C HIS A 571 -11.60 14.83 -15.44
N PHE A 572 -11.02 14.63 -16.63
CA PHE A 572 -10.12 15.62 -17.24
C PHE A 572 -10.81 16.56 -18.22
N GLY A 573 -12.01 16.24 -18.69
CA GLY A 573 -12.79 17.10 -19.58
C GLY A 573 -12.27 17.11 -21.03
N LEU A 574 -11.52 16.09 -21.44
CA LEU A 574 -10.99 15.99 -22.79
C LEU A 574 -12.11 15.62 -23.76
N VAL A 575 -12.32 16.47 -24.76
CA VAL A 575 -13.33 16.23 -25.80
C VAL A 575 -12.86 15.14 -26.77
N GLU A 576 -13.82 14.52 -27.43
CA GLU A 576 -13.53 13.44 -28.36
C GLU A 576 -12.94 13.97 -29.68
N HIS A 577 -12.01 13.22 -30.29
CA HIS A 577 -11.35 13.69 -31.50
C HIS A 577 -12.34 13.87 -32.67
N PRO A 578 -12.30 14.97 -33.43
CA PRO A 578 -13.27 15.25 -34.49
C PRO A 578 -13.30 14.20 -35.61
N SER A 579 -12.20 13.46 -35.84
CA SER A 579 -12.19 12.34 -36.79
C SER A 579 -13.04 11.16 -36.31
N ALA A 580 -13.06 10.87 -35.00
CA ALA A 580 -13.88 9.80 -34.43
C ALA A 580 -15.38 10.16 -34.54
N MET A 581 -15.72 11.41 -34.23
CA MET A 581 -17.09 11.94 -34.39
C MET A 581 -17.56 11.95 -35.86
N ARG A 582 -16.65 12.21 -36.82
CA ARG A 582 -16.94 12.11 -38.26
C ARG A 582 -17.07 10.66 -38.72
N GLY A 583 -16.21 9.77 -38.21
CA GLY A 583 -16.25 8.34 -38.49
C GLY A 583 -17.59 7.71 -38.10
N MET A 584 -18.09 8.02 -36.89
CA MET A 584 -19.39 7.56 -36.42
C MET A 584 -20.54 8.01 -37.34
N ALA A 585 -20.59 9.30 -37.70
CA ALA A 585 -21.62 9.83 -38.59
C ALA A 585 -21.53 9.27 -40.02
N SER A 586 -20.32 8.98 -40.52
CA SER A 586 -20.13 8.38 -41.83
C SER A 586 -20.60 6.92 -41.91
N ASN A 587 -20.45 6.16 -40.82
CA ASN A 587 -20.98 4.80 -40.72
C ASN A 587 -22.52 4.80 -40.66
N ALA A 588 -23.12 5.80 -40.02
CA ALA A 588 -24.57 6.03 -39.99
C ALA A 588 -25.16 6.28 -41.40
N ALA A 589 -24.43 7.02 -42.24
CA ALA A 589 -24.85 7.36 -43.60
C ALA A 589 -24.80 6.19 -44.59
N ILE A 590 -24.21 5.06 -44.20
CA ILE A 590 -24.12 3.83 -45.01
C ILE A 590 -25.26 2.86 -44.67
N ALA A 591 -25.93 3.01 -43.52
CA ALA A 591 -27.06 2.17 -43.14
C ALA A 591 -28.31 2.49 -44.00
N PRO A 592 -29.04 1.47 -44.52
CA PRO A 592 -30.22 1.69 -45.34
C PRO A 592 -31.35 2.32 -44.51
N LYS A 593 -31.91 3.43 -44.99
CA LYS A 593 -33.07 4.10 -44.35
C LYS A 593 -34.28 3.15 -44.35
N PRO A 594 -35.05 3.04 -43.25
CA PRO A 594 -36.32 2.31 -43.28
C PRO A 594 -37.30 2.97 -44.24
N SER A 595 -38.03 2.15 -44.98
CA SER A 595 -38.96 2.56 -46.02
C SER A 595 -40.01 3.57 -45.51
N SER A 596 -40.37 4.52 -46.37
CA SER A 596 -41.23 5.70 -46.10
C SER A 596 -42.68 5.40 -45.72
N VAL A 597 -43.02 4.15 -45.39
CA VAL A 597 -44.36 3.73 -45.00
C VAL A 597 -44.56 3.87 -43.48
N ALA A 598 -43.51 3.72 -42.67
CA ALA A 598 -43.59 3.88 -41.21
C ALA A 598 -43.71 5.35 -40.75
N ALA A 599 -43.12 6.30 -41.49
CA ALA A 599 -43.15 7.73 -41.16
C ALA A 599 -44.54 8.38 -41.30
N LYS A 600 -45.46 7.76 -42.06
CA LYS A 600 -46.83 8.27 -42.25
C LYS A 600 -47.76 7.92 -41.08
N ARG A 601 -47.41 6.92 -40.25
CA ARG A 601 -48.26 6.48 -39.12
C ARG A 601 -48.05 7.30 -37.85
N GLN A 602 -46.85 7.87 -37.62
CA GLN A 602 -46.58 8.73 -36.48
C GLN A 602 -47.08 10.18 -36.63
N ARG A 603 -47.31 10.66 -37.86
CA ARG A 603 -47.82 12.03 -38.12
C ARG A 603 -49.34 12.20 -37.93
N ALA A 604 -50.09 11.12 -37.70
CA ALA A 604 -51.55 11.16 -37.56
C ALA A 604 -52.06 11.36 -36.11
N MET A 605 -51.19 11.32 -35.10
CA MET A 605 -51.60 11.39 -33.67
C MET A 605 -51.29 12.70 -32.94
N SER A 606 -50.97 13.79 -33.63
CA SER A 606 -50.79 15.10 -32.97
C SER A 606 -51.43 16.24 -33.78
N LYS A 607 -52.73 16.47 -33.57
CA LYS A 607 -53.35 17.78 -33.83
C LYS A 607 -53.30 18.59 -32.53
N PRO A 608 -52.69 19.78 -32.49
CA PRO A 608 -52.74 20.63 -31.31
C PRO A 608 -54.00 21.52 -31.34
N SER A 609 -54.71 21.54 -30.22
CA SER A 609 -55.74 22.54 -29.91
C SER A 609 -55.04 23.86 -29.51
N LYS A 610 -55.48 24.98 -30.08
CA LYS A 610 -54.97 26.32 -29.79
C LYS A 610 -55.50 26.83 -28.45
N ARG A 611 -54.63 27.24 -27.53
CA ARG A 611 -54.89 28.39 -26.64
C ARG A 611 -53.61 29.04 -26.10
N SER A 612 -53.48 30.33 -26.41
CA SER A 612 -52.90 31.45 -25.66
C SER A 612 -51.54 31.30 -24.95
N SER A 613 -50.62 32.14 -25.42
CA SER A 613 -49.34 32.61 -24.86
C SER A 613 -49.40 33.12 -23.41
N VAL A 614 -48.36 32.81 -22.61
CA VAL A 614 -47.54 33.75 -21.82
C VAL A 614 -46.13 33.13 -21.69
N GLY A 615 -45.08 33.94 -21.85
CA GLY A 615 -43.70 33.51 -22.07
C GLY A 615 -42.91 33.10 -20.82
N VAL A 616 -41.89 32.28 -21.06
CA VAL A 616 -40.76 31.98 -20.15
C VAL A 616 -39.48 31.92 -21.00
N PRO A 617 -38.32 32.43 -20.54
CA PRO A 617 -37.16 32.70 -21.38
C PRO A 617 -36.44 31.43 -21.87
N ARG A 618 -35.80 31.60 -23.02
CA ARG A 618 -35.03 30.63 -23.77
C ARG A 618 -33.66 30.44 -23.10
N GLU A 619 -33.49 29.37 -22.32
CA GLU A 619 -32.18 28.96 -21.82
C GLU A 619 -31.32 28.33 -22.93
N ALA A 620 -30.04 28.68 -22.87
CA ALA A 620 -29.06 28.56 -23.93
C ALA A 620 -28.82 27.10 -24.36
N SER A 621 -29.07 26.83 -25.64
CA SER A 621 -28.47 25.70 -26.35
C SER A 621 -26.96 25.89 -26.39
N ALA A 622 -26.22 25.05 -25.67
CA ALA A 622 -24.77 24.96 -25.79
C ALA A 622 -24.38 24.68 -27.25
N GLY A 623 -23.71 25.64 -27.87
CA GLY A 623 -23.38 25.66 -29.28
C GLY A 623 -22.24 24.70 -29.61
N TRP A 624 -22.54 23.66 -30.37
CA TRP A 624 -21.54 22.85 -31.06
C TRP A 624 -21.24 23.52 -32.42
N LEU A 625 -19.96 23.78 -32.69
CA LEU A 625 -19.45 24.43 -33.90
C LEU A 625 -20.01 23.82 -35.19
N ALA A 626 -20.59 24.69 -36.02
CA ALA A 626 -21.03 24.38 -37.37
C ALA A 626 -19.82 24.01 -38.25
N VAL A 627 -19.80 22.77 -38.75
CA VAL A 627 -18.94 22.37 -39.86
C VAL A 627 -19.80 22.40 -41.12
N GLN A 628 -19.41 23.23 -42.08
CA GLN A 628 -20.01 23.35 -43.41
C GLN A 628 -19.92 22.01 -44.15
N GLU A 629 -21.07 21.51 -44.64
CA GLU A 629 -21.15 20.34 -45.52
C GLU A 629 -20.98 20.77 -46.99
N GLU A 630 -20.12 20.09 -47.76
CA GLU A 630 -20.20 20.04 -49.23
C GLU A 630 -20.83 18.72 -49.69
N PRO A 631 -21.68 18.73 -50.74
CA PRO A 631 -22.44 17.55 -51.15
C PRO A 631 -21.64 16.64 -52.10
N VAL A 632 -21.35 15.40 -51.66
CA VAL A 632 -20.85 14.33 -52.53
C VAL A 632 -22.04 13.52 -53.07
N LYS A 633 -22.17 13.44 -54.41
CA LYS A 633 -23.14 12.60 -55.12
C LYS A 633 -22.77 11.11 -54.99
N ARG A 634 -23.76 10.24 -54.75
CA ARG A 634 -23.63 8.77 -54.84
C ARG A 634 -24.55 8.20 -55.91
N ASN A 635 -23.99 7.30 -56.72
CA ASN A 635 -24.72 6.42 -57.65
C ASN A 635 -25.21 5.16 -56.91
N SER A 636 -26.37 4.68 -57.35
CA SER A 636 -27.15 3.56 -56.81
C SER A 636 -26.60 2.20 -57.26
N ALA A 637 -26.53 1.24 -56.34
CA ALA A 637 -26.94 -0.17 -56.51
C ALA A 637 -26.35 -1.03 -55.38
N ASP A 638 -27.24 -1.63 -54.58
CA ASP A 638 -27.22 -3.03 -54.13
C ASP A 638 -27.88 -3.19 -52.75
N SER A 639 -28.92 -4.01 -52.74
CA SER A 639 -29.75 -4.37 -51.61
C SER A 639 -29.12 -5.51 -50.82
N ILE A 640 -28.76 -5.25 -49.56
CA ILE A 640 -28.51 -6.28 -48.55
C ILE A 640 -29.29 -5.91 -47.28
N ASP A 641 -30.18 -6.83 -46.87
CA ASP A 641 -30.83 -6.87 -45.58
C ASP A 641 -29.81 -7.17 -44.48
N THR A 642 -29.48 -6.18 -43.65
CA THR A 642 -29.08 -6.35 -42.24
C THR A 642 -29.27 -5.02 -41.51
N SER A 643 -30.22 -4.95 -40.58
CA SER A 643 -30.38 -3.80 -39.68
C SER A 643 -29.22 -3.78 -38.68
N ASP A 644 -28.16 -3.02 -39.00
CA ASP A 644 -27.06 -2.79 -38.06
C ASP A 644 -27.60 -2.12 -36.78
N PRO A 645 -27.18 -2.58 -35.57
CA PRO A 645 -27.61 -1.98 -34.32
C PRO A 645 -27.14 -0.52 -34.21
N GLU A 646 -28.02 0.35 -33.72
CA GLU A 646 -27.73 1.77 -33.49
C GLU A 646 -26.47 1.93 -32.62
N GLN A 647 -25.49 2.66 -33.14
CA GLN A 647 -24.19 2.87 -32.49
C GLN A 647 -24.23 4.11 -31.61
N TYR A 648 -23.58 4.00 -30.46
CA TYR A 648 -23.46 5.07 -29.49
C TYR A 648 -22.00 5.35 -29.16
N MET A 649 -21.72 6.56 -28.71
CA MET A 649 -20.41 7.00 -28.30
C MET A 649 -20.47 7.67 -26.93
N LEU A 650 -19.57 7.28 -26.04
CA LEU A 650 -19.43 7.90 -24.73
C LEU A 650 -18.42 9.04 -24.81
N VAL A 651 -18.89 10.27 -24.63
CA VAL A 651 -18.09 11.50 -24.78
C VAL A 651 -18.11 12.29 -23.49
N GLN A 652 -17.06 13.06 -23.23
CA GLN A 652 -17.00 13.99 -22.13
C GLN A 652 -16.94 15.42 -22.64
N ASP A 653 -17.67 16.34 -22.00
CA ASP A 653 -17.56 17.78 -22.26
C ASP A 653 -16.38 18.39 -21.49
N ARG A 654 -16.04 19.65 -21.80
CA ARG A 654 -14.96 20.41 -21.14
C ARG A 654 -15.16 20.55 -19.63
N ASP A 655 -16.40 20.53 -19.18
CA ASP A 655 -16.76 20.58 -17.76
C ASP A 655 -16.62 19.20 -17.07
N GLY A 656 -16.13 18.18 -17.76
CA GLY A 656 -15.96 16.83 -17.23
C GLY A 656 -17.26 16.02 -17.16
N GLN A 657 -18.35 16.50 -17.74
CA GLN A 657 -19.63 15.78 -17.77
C GLN A 657 -19.66 14.73 -18.86
N VAL A 658 -20.17 13.55 -18.53
CA VAL A 658 -20.22 12.41 -19.46
C VAL A 658 -21.58 12.36 -20.15
N HIS A 659 -21.56 12.26 -21.47
CA HIS A 659 -22.72 12.21 -22.33
C HIS A 659 -22.68 10.98 -23.24
N LEU A 660 -23.85 10.43 -23.51
CA LEU A 660 -24.03 9.38 -24.50
C LEU A 660 -24.61 10.00 -25.76
N ILE A 661 -23.94 9.81 -26.90
CA ILE A 661 -24.32 10.40 -28.19
C ILE A 661 -24.62 9.28 -29.17
N ASN A 662 -25.66 9.43 -29.99
CA ASN A 662 -25.97 8.48 -31.07
C ASN A 662 -25.24 8.81 -32.39
N ASP A 663 -25.42 7.95 -33.37
CA ASP A 663 -24.89 8.06 -34.73
C ASP A 663 -25.22 9.40 -35.45
N GLN A 664 -26.33 10.04 -35.09
CA GLN A 664 -26.77 11.36 -35.57
C GLN A 664 -26.20 12.54 -34.77
N LYS A 665 -25.23 12.29 -33.86
CA LYS A 665 -24.64 13.29 -32.96
C LYS A 665 -25.65 13.91 -31.98
N LEU A 666 -26.77 13.23 -31.70
CA LEU A 666 -27.75 13.67 -30.72
C LEU A 666 -27.43 13.04 -29.35
N GLY A 667 -27.36 13.88 -28.32
CA GLY A 667 -27.22 13.41 -26.95
C GLY A 667 -28.50 12.72 -26.46
N LEU A 668 -28.37 11.55 -25.84
CA LEU A 668 -29.50 10.90 -25.18
C LEU A 668 -29.89 11.65 -23.92
N LYS A 669 -31.19 11.94 -23.80
CA LYS A 669 -31.78 12.51 -22.58
C LYS A 669 -31.98 11.43 -21.53
N ALA A 670 -31.91 11.77 -20.24
CA ALA A 670 -32.12 10.83 -19.13
C ALA A 670 -33.36 9.93 -19.31
N LEU A 671 -34.51 10.51 -19.69
CA LEU A 671 -35.76 9.77 -19.94
C LEU A 671 -35.63 8.65 -21.00
N SER A 672 -34.81 8.88 -22.03
CA SER A 672 -34.57 7.87 -23.09
C SER A 672 -33.73 6.70 -22.58
N VAL A 673 -32.82 6.96 -21.63
CA VAL A 673 -32.04 5.92 -20.95
C VAL A 673 -32.91 5.15 -19.96
N GLU A 674 -33.81 5.81 -19.24
CA GLU A 674 -34.77 5.16 -18.32
C GLU A 674 -35.66 4.13 -19.01
N VAL A 675 -36.21 4.47 -20.19
CA VAL A 675 -37.01 3.51 -20.97
C VAL A 675 -36.18 2.28 -21.36
N LYS A 676 -34.90 2.48 -21.66
CA LYS A 676 -33.96 1.40 -22.00
C LYS A 676 -33.55 0.55 -20.79
N ILE A 677 -33.48 1.12 -19.58
CA ILE A 677 -33.27 0.42 -18.30
C ILE A 677 -34.46 -0.50 -18.00
N LEU A 678 -35.69 0.03 -18.12
CA LEU A 678 -36.91 -0.73 -17.86
C LEU A 678 -37.08 -1.91 -18.83
N ARG A 679 -36.66 -1.72 -20.10
CA ARG A 679 -36.70 -2.75 -21.15
C ARG A 679 -35.48 -3.68 -21.18
N ASP A 680 -34.51 -3.50 -20.28
CA ASP A 680 -33.26 -4.27 -20.21
C ASP A 680 -32.48 -4.33 -21.54
N THR A 681 -32.47 -3.22 -22.28
CA THR A 681 -31.81 -3.17 -23.60
C THR A 681 -30.30 -2.96 -23.50
N THR A 682 -29.58 -3.32 -24.55
CA THR A 682 -28.13 -3.12 -24.68
C THR A 682 -27.80 -1.91 -25.54
N PHE A 683 -26.73 -1.20 -25.17
CA PHE A 683 -26.08 -0.19 -26.00
C PHE A 683 -24.86 -0.79 -26.69
N CYS A 684 -24.67 -0.46 -27.97
CA CYS A 684 -23.45 -0.78 -28.71
C CYS A 684 -22.56 0.46 -28.76
N LEU A 685 -21.46 0.44 -28.02
CA LEU A 685 -20.50 1.54 -27.93
C LEU A 685 -19.40 1.35 -28.97
N GLY A 686 -19.25 2.33 -29.86
CA GLY A 686 -18.22 2.39 -30.91
C GLY A 686 -16.96 3.10 -30.49
#